data_AF-A0A0C3CKN5-F1
#
_entry.id   AF-A0A0C3CKN5-F1
#
_cell.length_a   1.000
_cell.length_b   1.000
_cell.length_c   1.000
_cell.angle_alpha   90.00
_cell.angle_beta   90.00
_cell.angle_gamma   90.00
#
_symmetry.space_group_name_H-M   'P 1'
#
loop_
_entity.id
_entity.type
_entity.pdbx_description
1 polymer ?
#
loop_
_entity_poly.entity_id
_entity_poly.type
_entity_poly.pdbx_seq_one_letter_code
_entity_poly.pdbx_strand_id
1 'polypeptide(L)'
;MKLHTAKSLRRKDIRVLRGAKFTNSNIAPCTVDEVKQSGSIPSTQEIERYDELEVVLKKLKFVRKYLEAIRVERTGRRIHGSRFFSKVDDDHSKRLTLLEKEMVHAANTVRSLENSAYALYTKRNPIPEWAKRMQHDAQKNKPETSDEELLLSIAAFDPSQRSLGGRPVRLMIEDSKDAGKEDDDLIDMEIQARKVMLVDSILFFLGRDDTSGTFNDSEKDGLRRMYGSKFPIIQAVSRQYVRRIVFYDPNLFVKGIDKVSFEDFLLSDDLTFEDAFLLFKKLHPDGLLGSGLIPVKDAVLETLFMAKSGFLNNAAKGGNPKNHINVLGGRIFNIPHTKTMSDYAWHLLIQMVAPPPNVEDRFVRLCKNYEDLITFLTFSAFRSGSHPSFIGDAWVYRNHLSMSGIIIADAVRGRRPEFPAGPSLSAKKPRKPGNVVWAEIETRAYLFGALKLESDPITEVFLNCLKSRPDLFTILLRSQDDPPRKVESFGQGQNRTIPVIRARFTESPRDSSDGDKPPSSAYREAHGTWEVMHSAYDVLFSTKPNSLGYLTKLEHGTRVADPDKGLFRLKKFLVKYIVIVDPIPNRHFTLLIQNVAWAALCAQGYGNKDHDYDERRYAVAADKLYAKCVEERLAFLPPEERTFNRMTDDL
;
A
#
# COMPACT_ATOMS: atom_id res chain seq x y z
N MET A 1 -21.41 1.18 -12.29
CA MET A 1 -22.70 1.16 -11.57
C MET A 1 -22.45 1.48 -10.09
N LYS A 2 -23.25 2.36 -9.47
CA LYS A 2 -23.09 2.99 -8.13
C LYS A 2 -22.18 4.24 -8.02
N LEU A 3 -22.50 5.28 -8.80
CA LEU A 3 -22.18 6.69 -8.47
C LEU A 3 -23.43 7.49 -8.09
N HIS A 4 -24.62 6.90 -8.22
CA HIS A 4 -25.90 7.52 -7.84
C HIS A 4 -26.27 7.34 -6.36
N THR A 5 -25.68 6.36 -5.66
CA THR A 5 -26.05 6.06 -4.27
C THR A 5 -25.51 7.10 -3.28
N ALA A 6 -24.31 7.66 -3.52
CA ALA A 6 -23.70 8.67 -2.65
C ALA A 6 -24.41 10.05 -2.71
N LYS A 7 -24.97 10.43 -3.87
CA LYS A 7 -25.79 11.65 -4.00
C LYS A 7 -27.17 11.50 -3.35
N SER A 8 -27.72 10.28 -3.32
CA SER A 8 -29.01 9.98 -2.69
C SER A 8 -28.91 9.96 -1.16
N LEU A 9 -27.85 9.37 -0.60
CA LEU A 9 -27.59 9.38 0.85
C LEU A 9 -27.36 10.82 1.36
N ARG A 10 -26.60 11.65 0.63
CA ARG A 10 -26.44 13.09 0.97
C ARG A 10 -27.74 13.87 1.06
N ARG A 11 -28.80 13.51 0.33
CA ARG A 11 -30.11 14.23 0.42
C ARG A 11 -31.01 13.69 1.54
N LYS A 12 -30.88 12.43 1.93
CA LYS A 12 -31.65 11.84 3.03
C LYS A 12 -31.01 12.14 4.39
N ASP A 13 -29.70 12.15 4.50
CA ASP A 13 -29.00 12.41 5.78
C ASP A 13 -29.03 13.91 6.15
N ILE A 14 -29.04 14.81 5.16
CA ILE A 14 -29.34 16.24 5.37
C ILE A 14 -30.79 16.46 5.86
N ARG A 15 -31.72 15.53 5.60
CA ARG A 15 -33.09 15.59 6.12
C ARG A 15 -33.20 15.09 7.55
N VAL A 16 -32.37 14.11 7.96
CA VAL A 16 -32.32 13.65 9.36
C VAL A 16 -31.70 14.72 10.26
N LEU A 17 -30.71 15.49 9.77
CA LEU A 17 -30.17 16.67 10.46
C LEU A 17 -31.12 17.88 10.50
N ARG A 18 -32.27 17.84 9.81
CA ARG A 18 -33.32 18.88 9.91
C ARG A 18 -34.34 18.59 11.02
N GLY A 19 -34.32 17.40 11.62
CA GLY A 19 -35.27 16.99 12.67
C GLY A 19 -34.83 17.32 14.10
N ALA A 20 -33.56 17.62 14.34
CA ALA A 20 -33.09 18.10 15.64
C ALA A 20 -33.50 19.57 15.79
N LYS A 21 -34.48 19.83 16.66
CA LYS A 21 -34.91 21.17 17.09
C LYS A 21 -33.72 21.91 17.73
N PHE A 22 -32.91 22.61 16.93
CA PHE A 22 -32.02 23.66 17.40
C PHE A 22 -32.82 24.95 17.56
N THR A 23 -33.59 25.05 18.64
CA THR A 23 -34.43 26.20 18.98
C THR A 23 -33.67 27.31 19.70
N ASN A 24 -32.38 27.55 19.39
CA ASN A 24 -31.61 28.63 20.03
C ASN A 24 -30.54 29.24 19.08
N SER A 25 -30.95 29.71 17.89
CA SER A 25 -30.04 30.40 16.96
C SER A 25 -29.65 31.82 17.39
N ASN A 26 -30.25 32.37 18.46
CA ASN A 26 -29.97 33.72 18.96
C ASN A 26 -28.97 33.78 20.13
N ILE A 27 -28.47 32.64 20.64
CA ILE A 27 -27.58 32.57 21.82
C ILE A 27 -26.09 32.40 21.42
N ALA A 28 -25.81 32.01 20.18
CA ALA A 28 -24.45 31.65 19.76
C ALA A 28 -23.38 32.78 19.72
N PRO A 29 -23.68 34.10 19.54
CA PRO A 29 -22.61 35.08 19.30
C PRO A 29 -21.84 35.55 20.55
N CYS A 30 -22.19 35.11 21.78
CA CYS A 30 -21.57 35.58 23.03
C CYS A 30 -21.09 34.47 23.99
N THR A 31 -21.23 33.19 23.63
CA THR A 31 -20.91 32.07 24.53
C THR A 31 -19.44 32.00 24.98
N VAL A 32 -18.48 32.40 24.12
CA VAL A 32 -17.06 32.43 24.52
C VAL A 32 -16.80 33.52 25.53
N ASP A 33 -17.35 34.72 25.28
CA ASP A 33 -17.13 35.88 26.14
C ASP A 33 -17.77 35.69 27.52
N GLU A 34 -18.92 35.00 27.59
CA GLU A 34 -19.56 34.59 28.85
C GLU A 34 -18.71 33.61 29.66
N VAL A 35 -18.11 32.60 29.01
CA VAL A 35 -17.21 31.67 29.71
C VAL A 35 -15.91 32.36 30.10
N LYS A 36 -15.37 33.27 29.29
CA LYS A 36 -14.17 34.06 29.60
C LYS A 36 -14.36 34.98 30.80
N GLN A 37 -15.57 35.50 31.02
CA GLN A 37 -15.88 36.30 32.21
C GLN A 37 -15.80 35.50 33.51
N SER A 38 -15.96 34.17 33.44
CA SER A 38 -15.90 33.29 34.62
C SER A 38 -14.47 32.89 35.04
N GLY A 39 -13.43 33.22 34.24
CA GLY A 39 -12.04 32.97 34.61
C GLY A 39 -11.03 33.24 33.49
N SER A 40 -9.75 33.39 33.84
CA SER A 40 -8.65 33.49 32.89
C SER A 40 -8.06 32.12 32.54
N ILE A 41 -7.64 31.97 31.27
CA ILE A 41 -6.84 30.82 30.82
C ILE A 41 -5.45 30.95 31.44
N PRO A 42 -4.97 29.94 32.19
CA PRO A 42 -3.66 30.00 32.81
C PRO A 42 -2.53 29.93 31.77
N SER A 43 -1.45 30.65 32.02
CA SER A 43 -0.22 30.59 31.23
C SER A 43 0.61 29.35 31.57
N THR A 44 1.51 28.93 30.67
CA THR A 44 2.40 27.77 30.90
C THR A 44 3.20 27.88 32.19
N GLN A 45 3.69 29.09 32.52
CA GLN A 45 4.44 29.36 33.76
C GLN A 45 3.57 29.25 35.02
N GLU A 46 2.29 29.57 34.94
CA GLU A 46 1.35 29.39 36.06
C GLU A 46 1.02 27.91 36.27
N ILE A 47 0.89 27.14 35.18
CA ILE A 47 0.62 25.70 35.23
C ILE A 47 1.76 24.94 35.91
N GLU A 48 3.01 25.32 35.64
CA GLU A 48 4.20 24.73 36.24
C GLU A 48 4.31 24.99 37.75
N ARG A 49 3.63 26.03 38.27
CA ARG A 49 3.62 26.39 39.70
C ARG A 49 2.49 25.74 40.49
N TYR A 50 1.61 24.98 39.83
CA TYR A 50 0.54 24.29 40.53
C TYR A 50 1.07 23.03 41.21
N ASP A 51 0.98 22.99 42.55
CA ASP A 51 1.42 21.86 43.38
C ASP A 51 0.25 20.98 43.87
N GLU A 52 -0.98 21.41 43.62
CA GLU A 52 -2.21 20.77 44.08
C GLU A 52 -3.03 20.20 42.92
N LEU A 53 -3.28 18.88 42.94
CA LEU A 53 -4.02 18.17 41.90
C LEU A 53 -5.43 18.75 41.68
N GLU A 54 -6.18 19.02 42.74
CA GLU A 54 -7.54 19.58 42.66
C GLU A 54 -7.59 20.93 41.95
N VAL A 55 -6.58 21.78 42.18
CA VAL A 55 -6.47 23.09 41.52
C VAL A 55 -6.25 22.92 40.02
N VAL A 56 -5.36 22.00 39.63
CA VAL A 56 -5.10 21.67 38.23
C VAL A 56 -6.35 21.10 37.55
N LEU A 57 -7.04 20.15 38.18
CA LEU A 57 -8.27 19.55 37.65
C LEU A 57 -9.40 20.57 37.50
N LYS A 58 -9.57 21.49 38.47
CA LYS A 58 -10.56 22.57 38.39
C LYS A 58 -10.26 23.53 37.24
N LYS A 59 -8.99 23.87 37.03
CA LYS A 59 -8.55 24.70 35.88
C LYS A 59 -8.71 23.95 34.57
N LEU A 60 -8.42 22.66 34.53
CA LEU A 60 -8.62 21.81 33.37
C LEU A 60 -10.09 21.78 32.94
N LYS A 61 -11.02 21.56 33.89
CA LYS A 61 -12.48 21.60 33.63
C LYS A 61 -12.92 22.95 33.06
N PHE A 62 -12.37 24.06 33.57
CA PHE A 62 -12.64 25.40 33.05
C PHE A 62 -12.15 25.57 31.60
N VAL A 63 -10.90 25.21 31.30
CA VAL A 63 -10.34 25.39 29.94
C VAL A 63 -11.05 24.47 28.94
N ARG A 64 -11.43 23.24 29.31
CA ARG A 64 -12.27 22.37 28.47
C ARG A 64 -13.61 23.03 28.14
N LYS A 65 -14.29 23.62 29.13
CA LYS A 65 -15.54 24.36 28.93
C LYS A 65 -15.35 25.57 28.01
N TYR A 66 -14.23 26.30 28.15
CA TYR A 66 -13.89 27.41 27.28
C TYR A 66 -13.66 26.98 25.83
N LEU A 67 -12.93 25.88 25.63
CA LEU A 67 -12.65 25.30 24.33
C LEU A 67 -13.95 24.83 23.64
N GLU A 68 -14.88 24.23 24.38
CA GLU A 68 -16.20 23.86 23.85
C GLU A 68 -17.07 25.07 23.50
N ALA A 69 -17.02 26.14 24.31
CA ALA A 69 -17.70 27.39 23.97
C ALA A 69 -17.18 28.01 22.67
N ILE A 70 -15.87 27.92 22.41
CA ILE A 70 -15.27 28.36 21.14
C ILE A 70 -15.80 27.52 19.98
N ARG A 71 -15.90 26.20 20.13
CA ARG A 71 -16.46 25.31 19.11
C ARG A 71 -17.90 25.70 18.79
N VAL A 72 -18.75 25.85 19.81
CA VAL A 72 -20.17 26.24 19.64
C VAL A 72 -20.31 27.59 18.92
N GLU A 73 -19.56 28.62 19.35
CA GLU A 73 -19.62 29.94 18.71
C GLU A 73 -19.12 29.87 17.25
N ARG A 74 -18.03 29.15 16.99
CA ARG A 74 -17.46 29.00 15.65
C ARG A 74 -18.42 28.27 14.71
N THR A 75 -19.02 27.16 15.14
CA THR A 75 -20.01 26.39 14.37
C THR A 75 -21.27 27.21 14.13
N GLY A 76 -21.77 27.91 15.15
CA GLY A 76 -22.92 28.80 15.04
C GLY A 76 -22.69 29.92 14.02
N ARG A 77 -21.52 30.56 14.07
CA ARG A 77 -21.10 31.59 13.10
C ARG A 77 -20.95 31.04 11.68
N ARG A 78 -20.39 29.83 11.50
CA ARG A 78 -20.28 29.15 10.20
C ARG A 78 -21.64 28.83 9.59
N ILE A 79 -22.56 28.29 10.39
CA ILE A 79 -23.94 28.00 9.97
C ILE A 79 -24.64 29.29 9.58
N HIS A 80 -24.49 30.34 10.39
CA HIS A 80 -25.04 31.66 10.11
C HIS A 80 -24.50 32.22 8.77
N GLY A 81 -23.18 32.24 8.58
CA GLY A 81 -22.57 32.71 7.33
C GLY A 81 -22.99 31.91 6.09
N SER A 82 -23.16 30.59 6.22
CA SER A 82 -23.60 29.73 5.09
C SER A 82 -25.09 29.84 4.76
N ARG A 83 -25.94 30.12 5.75
CA ARG A 83 -27.41 30.19 5.57
C ARG A 83 -27.89 31.55 5.11
N PHE A 84 -27.24 32.63 5.54
CA PHE A 84 -27.76 33.98 5.35
C PHE A 84 -27.18 34.74 4.16
N PHE A 85 -26.24 34.16 3.38
CA PHE A 85 -25.67 34.74 2.14
C PHE A 85 -25.17 36.19 2.23
N SER A 86 -25.09 36.76 3.43
CA SER A 86 -24.46 38.04 3.67
C SER A 86 -23.00 37.88 3.28
N LYS A 87 -22.46 38.81 2.49
CA LYS A 87 -21.01 38.96 2.35
C LYS A 87 -20.45 38.81 3.76
N VAL A 88 -19.54 37.85 3.96
CA VAL A 88 -18.93 37.64 5.28
C VAL A 88 -18.27 38.97 5.62
N ASP A 89 -18.92 39.79 6.45
CA ASP A 89 -18.38 41.08 6.83
C ASP A 89 -16.99 40.84 7.44
N ASP A 90 -16.07 41.77 7.21
CA ASP A 90 -14.67 41.63 7.64
C ASP A 90 -14.57 41.29 9.13
N ASP A 91 -15.50 41.77 9.95
CA ASP A 91 -15.58 41.49 11.38
C ASP A 91 -15.98 40.05 11.70
N HIS A 92 -16.82 39.40 10.88
CA HIS A 92 -17.14 37.98 11.02
C HIS A 92 -15.91 37.11 10.70
N SER A 93 -15.18 37.44 9.63
CA SER A 93 -13.94 36.76 9.26
C SER A 93 -12.83 36.97 10.31
N LYS A 94 -12.69 38.19 10.83
CA LYS A 94 -11.76 38.52 11.92
C LYS A 94 -12.08 37.73 13.19
N ARG A 95 -13.35 37.68 13.60
CA ARG A 95 -13.76 36.89 14.79
C ARG A 95 -13.52 35.40 14.60
N LEU A 96 -13.83 34.83 13.42
CA LEU A 96 -13.51 33.42 13.13
C LEU A 96 -11.99 33.15 13.20
N THR A 97 -11.16 34.06 12.68
CA THR A 97 -9.70 33.95 12.74
C THR A 97 -9.17 34.09 14.17
N LEU A 98 -9.78 34.97 14.98
CA LEU A 98 -9.45 35.14 16.39
C LEU A 98 -9.82 33.90 17.20
N LEU A 99 -11.05 33.38 17.02
CA LEU A 99 -11.50 32.14 17.66
C LEU A 99 -10.62 30.95 17.29
N GLU A 100 -10.15 30.86 16.04
CA GLU A 100 -9.21 29.81 15.62
C GLU A 100 -7.88 29.89 16.38
N LYS A 101 -7.32 31.10 16.56
CA LYS A 101 -6.11 31.31 17.37
C LYS A 101 -6.35 30.99 18.85
N GLU A 102 -7.48 31.44 19.41
CA GLU A 102 -7.84 31.16 20.81
C GLU A 102 -8.07 29.67 21.06
N MET A 103 -8.65 28.95 20.09
CA MET A 103 -8.87 27.51 20.21
C MET A 103 -7.55 26.72 20.23
N VAL A 104 -6.59 27.10 19.37
CA VAL A 104 -5.24 26.51 19.39
C VAL A 104 -4.57 26.77 20.74
N HIS A 105 -4.67 28.00 21.26
CA HIS A 105 -4.12 28.33 22.57
C HIS A 105 -4.77 27.52 23.70
N ALA A 106 -6.10 27.47 23.75
CA ALA A 106 -6.84 26.70 24.75
C ALA A 106 -6.54 25.20 24.69
N ALA A 107 -6.43 24.62 23.49
CA ALA A 107 -6.07 23.20 23.30
C ALA A 107 -4.67 22.90 23.87
N ASN A 108 -3.69 23.77 23.62
CA ASN A 108 -2.35 23.64 24.19
C ASN A 108 -2.37 23.76 25.72
N THR A 109 -3.16 24.69 26.27
CA THR A 109 -3.30 24.85 27.73
C THR A 109 -3.94 23.64 28.39
N VAL A 110 -4.97 23.03 27.78
CA VAL A 110 -5.57 21.76 28.24
C VAL A 110 -4.49 20.70 28.38
N ARG A 111 -3.65 20.52 27.36
CA ARG A 111 -2.55 19.55 27.39
C ARG A 111 -1.56 19.80 28.52
N SER A 112 -1.12 21.04 28.70
CA SER A 112 -0.21 21.41 29.79
C SER A 112 -0.80 21.12 31.16
N LEU A 113 -2.09 21.41 31.36
CA LEU A 113 -2.81 21.09 32.59
C LEU A 113 -2.96 19.58 32.80
N GLU A 114 -3.29 18.81 31.75
CA GLU A 114 -3.38 17.34 31.82
C GLU A 114 -2.05 16.69 32.20
N ASN A 115 -0.95 17.14 31.59
CA ASN A 115 0.39 16.66 31.93
C ASN A 115 0.77 16.98 33.38
N SER A 116 0.45 18.20 33.83
CA SER A 116 0.70 18.63 35.22
C SER A 116 -0.15 17.83 36.21
N ALA A 117 -1.43 17.62 35.92
CA ALA A 117 -2.34 16.81 36.73
C ALA A 117 -1.83 15.37 36.84
N TYR A 118 -1.43 14.77 35.72
CA TYR A 118 -0.85 13.44 35.70
C TYR A 118 0.40 13.38 36.57
N ALA A 119 1.37 14.27 36.38
CA ALA A 119 2.61 14.29 37.17
C ALA A 119 2.37 14.44 38.68
N LEU A 120 1.43 15.30 39.08
CA LEU A 120 1.04 15.47 40.49
C LEU A 120 0.35 14.21 41.05
N TYR A 121 -0.50 13.57 40.26
CA TYR A 121 -1.15 12.32 40.63
C TYR A 121 -0.13 11.19 40.83
N THR A 122 0.80 10.99 39.89
CA THR A 122 1.85 9.95 40.01
C THR A 122 2.81 10.22 41.17
N LYS A 123 3.03 11.49 41.52
CA LYS A 123 3.84 11.90 42.68
C LYS A 123 3.15 11.56 44.01
N ARG A 124 1.82 11.70 44.08
CA ARG A 124 1.02 11.37 45.28
C ARG A 124 0.72 9.87 45.40
N ASN A 125 0.62 9.17 44.27
CA ASN A 125 0.36 7.73 44.17
C ASN A 125 1.51 7.03 43.41
N PRO A 126 2.70 6.88 44.03
CA PRO A 126 3.82 6.24 43.36
C PRO A 126 3.47 4.78 43.02
N ILE A 127 3.70 4.40 41.76
CA ILE A 127 3.43 3.06 41.25
C ILE A 127 4.09 2.02 42.18
N PRO A 128 3.32 1.10 42.78
CA PRO A 128 3.86 0.15 43.75
C PRO A 128 4.86 -0.81 43.08
N GLU A 129 5.91 -1.17 43.84
CA GLU A 129 7.06 -1.99 43.41
C GLU A 129 6.70 -3.24 42.60
N TRP A 130 5.59 -3.89 42.91
CA TRP A 130 5.14 -5.12 42.23
C TRP A 130 4.68 -4.87 40.78
N ALA A 131 4.12 -3.70 40.47
CA ALA A 131 3.71 -3.32 39.11
C ALA A 131 4.93 -2.98 38.23
N LYS A 132 6.01 -2.46 38.82
CA LYS A 132 7.32 -2.33 38.16
C LYS A 132 7.93 -3.69 37.85
N ARG A 133 7.75 -4.69 38.72
CA ARG A 133 8.20 -6.08 38.50
C ARG A 133 7.43 -6.76 37.37
N MET A 134 6.11 -6.57 37.28
CA MET A 134 5.31 -7.13 36.17
C MET A 134 5.66 -6.53 34.79
N GLN A 135 6.06 -5.25 34.73
CA GLN A 135 6.61 -4.66 33.50
C GLN A 135 7.97 -5.29 33.10
N HIS A 136 8.77 -5.69 34.08
CA HIS A 136 10.08 -6.31 33.90
C HIS A 136 9.99 -7.80 33.52
N ASP A 137 8.96 -8.51 34.00
CA ASP A 137 8.71 -9.93 33.68
C ASP A 137 8.04 -10.11 32.31
N ALA A 138 7.19 -9.16 31.88
CA ALA A 138 6.58 -9.16 30.55
C ALA A 138 7.57 -8.90 29.39
N GLN A 139 8.79 -8.44 29.69
CA GLN A 139 9.88 -8.32 28.70
C GLN A 139 10.61 -9.63 28.43
N LYS A 140 10.51 -10.64 29.31
CA LYS A 140 11.27 -11.89 29.19
C LYS A 140 10.56 -13.00 28.43
N ASN A 141 9.22 -12.98 28.36
CA ASN A 141 8.43 -14.03 27.74
C ASN A 141 7.65 -13.47 26.55
N LYS A 142 8.05 -13.84 25.33
CA LYS A 142 7.30 -13.61 24.09
C LYS A 142 6.51 -14.90 23.75
N PRO A 143 5.18 -14.93 23.84
CA PRO A 143 4.36 -15.92 23.17
C PRO A 143 3.82 -15.39 21.83
N GLU A 144 3.26 -16.30 21.04
CA GLU A 144 2.80 -16.09 19.66
C GLU A 144 1.33 -15.62 19.58
N THR A 145 1.16 -14.45 18.96
CA THR A 145 0.04 -13.91 18.16
C THR A 145 -1.41 -14.26 18.54
N SER A 146 -2.06 -13.32 19.23
CA SER A 146 -3.52 -13.11 19.34
C SER A 146 -3.87 -11.63 19.05
N ASP A 147 -5.11 -11.34 18.61
CA ASP A 147 -5.61 -9.97 18.36
C ASP A 147 -5.57 -9.07 19.62
N GLU A 148 -5.60 -9.65 20.82
CA GLU A 148 -5.39 -8.95 22.09
C GLU A 148 -3.91 -8.55 22.31
N GLU A 149 -2.99 -9.25 21.64
CA GLU A 149 -1.56 -9.00 21.69
C GLU A 149 -1.14 -7.86 20.75
N LEU A 150 -1.95 -7.54 19.74
CA LEU A 150 -1.75 -6.36 18.88
C LEU A 150 -2.13 -5.06 19.62
N LEU A 151 -3.10 -5.14 20.54
CA LEU A 151 -3.39 -4.09 21.52
C LEU A 151 -2.24 -3.94 22.53
N LEU A 152 -1.65 -5.05 22.98
CA LEU A 152 -0.47 -5.03 23.86
C LEU A 152 0.81 -4.60 23.13
N SER A 153 0.95 -4.85 21.83
CA SER A 153 2.11 -4.45 21.05
C SER A 153 2.10 -2.96 20.71
N ILE A 154 0.93 -2.32 20.61
CA ILE A 154 0.81 -0.86 20.58
C ILE A 154 1.16 -0.25 21.95
N ALA A 155 0.81 -0.91 23.05
CA ALA A 155 1.29 -0.53 24.39
C ALA A 155 2.77 -0.92 24.66
N ALA A 156 3.38 -1.73 23.78
CA ALA A 156 4.79 -2.14 23.84
C ALA A 156 5.66 -1.46 22.78
N PHE A 157 5.07 -0.76 21.80
CA PHE A 157 5.76 0.10 20.86
C PHE A 157 6.07 1.42 21.57
N ASP A 158 6.92 1.28 22.57
CA ASP A 158 7.46 2.33 23.40
C ASP A 158 8.86 2.67 22.85
N PRO A 159 9.04 3.80 22.14
CA PRO A 159 10.38 4.29 21.78
C PRO A 159 11.17 4.69 23.04
N SER A 160 10.49 4.94 24.16
CA SER A 160 11.07 5.42 25.43
C SER A 160 11.48 4.31 26.41
N GLN A 161 11.64 3.06 25.97
CA GLN A 161 12.33 2.04 26.77
C GLN A 161 13.85 2.25 26.93
N ARG A 162 14.30 3.52 27.00
CA ARG A 162 15.41 3.91 27.86
C ARG A 162 15.02 5.20 28.60
N SER A 163 14.62 4.99 29.87
CA SER A 163 14.35 5.95 30.96
C SER A 163 13.12 6.87 30.84
N LEU A 164 11.92 6.30 31.05
CA LEU A 164 10.98 6.63 32.15
C LEU A 164 9.70 5.81 31.90
N GLY A 165 9.57 4.69 32.63
CA GLY A 165 8.60 3.64 32.32
C GLY A 165 7.13 3.94 32.63
N GLY A 166 6.25 3.32 31.85
CA GLY A 166 4.83 3.17 32.15
C GLY A 166 4.06 2.42 31.07
N ARG A 167 3.93 1.09 31.18
CA ARG A 167 2.73 0.39 30.67
C ARG A 167 1.56 0.65 31.63
N PRO A 168 0.31 0.76 31.14
CA PRO A 168 -0.84 0.99 32.01
C PRO A 168 -1.08 -0.26 32.88
N VAL A 169 -0.97 -0.07 34.18
CA VAL A 169 -1.31 -1.05 35.21
C VAL A 169 -2.83 -1.06 35.31
N ARG A 170 -3.46 -2.21 35.10
CA ARG A 170 -4.87 -2.39 35.44
C ARG A 170 -4.98 -2.35 36.96
N LEU A 171 -5.22 -1.17 37.52
CA LEU A 171 -5.55 -1.01 38.94
C LEU A 171 -6.92 -1.65 39.15
N MET A 172 -6.94 -2.78 39.88
CA MET A 172 -8.17 -3.20 40.53
C MET A 172 -8.43 -2.20 41.66
N ILE A 173 -9.41 -1.33 41.44
CA ILE A 173 -9.94 -0.46 42.49
C ILE A 173 -10.72 -1.39 43.42
N GLU A 174 -10.22 -1.58 44.65
CA GLU A 174 -11.01 -2.18 45.72
C GLU A 174 -12.20 -1.28 46.01
N ASP A 175 -13.40 -1.87 46.03
CA ASP A 175 -14.69 -1.24 46.27
C ASP A 175 -14.67 -0.34 47.52
N SER A 176 -14.40 0.95 47.33
CA SER A 176 -14.69 1.99 48.32
C SER A 176 -16.08 2.56 48.02
N LYS A 177 -17.00 2.38 48.97
CA LYS A 177 -18.44 2.63 48.80
C LYS A 177 -18.86 4.11 48.72
N ASP A 178 -17.94 5.03 48.44
CA ASP A 178 -18.22 6.48 48.27
C ASP A 178 -17.75 7.05 46.92
N ALA A 179 -17.45 6.19 45.93
CA ALA A 179 -16.85 6.47 44.63
C ALA A 179 -17.78 7.12 43.56
N GLY A 180 -18.56 8.14 43.93
CA GLY A 180 -19.57 8.71 43.02
C GLY A 180 -19.13 9.88 42.14
N LYS A 181 -17.96 10.50 42.38
CA LYS A 181 -17.55 11.74 41.68
C LYS A 181 -16.05 11.94 41.44
N GLU A 182 -15.17 11.32 42.24
CA GLU A 182 -13.71 11.48 42.10
C GLU A 182 -13.10 10.40 41.20
N ASP A 183 -13.66 9.20 41.17
CA ASP A 183 -13.14 8.06 40.39
C ASP A 183 -13.35 8.24 38.87
N ASP A 184 -14.39 8.94 38.45
CA ASP A 184 -14.62 9.28 37.02
C ASP A 184 -13.48 10.17 36.48
N ASP A 185 -12.98 11.11 37.28
CA ASP A 185 -11.87 11.99 36.89
C ASP A 185 -10.53 11.20 36.77
N LEU A 186 -10.35 10.15 37.58
CA LEU A 186 -9.15 9.29 37.54
C LEU A 186 -9.15 8.35 36.33
N ILE A 187 -10.31 7.75 36.02
CA ILE A 187 -10.48 6.91 34.83
C ILE A 187 -10.29 7.75 33.56
N ASP A 188 -10.84 8.96 33.52
CA ASP A 188 -10.65 9.90 32.41
C ASP A 188 -9.18 10.29 32.26
N MET A 189 -8.44 10.50 33.36
CA MET A 189 -7.00 10.76 33.31
C MET A 189 -6.20 9.55 32.79
N GLU A 190 -6.56 8.33 33.16
CA GLU A 190 -5.88 7.13 32.64
C GLU A 190 -6.16 6.93 31.15
N ILE A 191 -7.42 7.07 30.73
CA ILE A 191 -7.80 7.02 29.31
C ILE A 191 -7.07 8.11 28.53
N GLN A 192 -6.97 9.32 29.08
CA GLN A 192 -6.26 10.42 28.46
C GLN A 192 -4.74 10.17 28.38
N ALA A 193 -4.12 9.61 29.41
CA ALA A 193 -2.71 9.22 29.37
C ALA A 193 -2.45 8.17 28.28
N ARG A 194 -3.34 7.17 28.13
CA ARG A 194 -3.27 6.19 27.04
C ARG A 194 -3.48 6.81 25.67
N LYS A 195 -4.42 7.76 25.54
CA LYS A 195 -4.61 8.54 24.30
C LYS A 195 -3.36 9.36 23.98
N VAL A 196 -2.73 10.01 24.95
CA VAL A 196 -1.48 10.77 24.78
C VAL A 196 -0.34 9.88 24.30
N MET A 197 -0.18 8.67 24.84
CA MET A 197 0.81 7.72 24.34
C MET A 197 0.55 7.34 22.87
N LEU A 198 -0.71 7.11 22.52
CA LEU A 198 -1.12 6.76 21.15
C LEU A 198 -0.97 7.96 20.20
N VAL A 199 -1.25 9.17 20.69
CA VAL A 199 -0.97 10.45 20.03
C VAL A 199 0.53 10.56 19.78
N ASP A 200 1.40 10.26 20.74
CA ASP A 200 2.84 10.33 20.56
C ASP A 200 3.35 9.28 19.55
N SER A 201 2.79 8.06 19.55
CA SER A 201 3.07 7.05 18.51
C SER A 201 2.62 7.49 17.11
N ILE A 202 1.47 8.17 16.99
CA ILE A 202 0.95 8.68 15.70
C ILE A 202 1.69 9.96 15.27
N LEU A 203 1.95 10.88 16.20
CA LEU A 203 2.66 12.14 15.98
C LEU A 203 4.14 11.91 15.67
N PHE A 204 4.74 10.79 16.11
CA PHE A 204 6.04 10.35 15.62
C PHE A 204 6.06 10.22 14.09
N PHE A 205 5.00 9.67 13.49
CA PHE A 205 4.86 9.56 12.03
C PHE A 205 4.44 10.86 11.35
N LEU A 206 3.70 11.73 12.05
CA LEU A 206 3.20 12.98 11.49
C LEU A 206 4.18 14.13 11.66
N GLY A 207 5.10 14.09 12.62
CA GLY A 207 5.85 15.25 13.10
C GLY A 207 4.93 16.24 13.82
N ARG A 208 5.39 16.86 14.91
CA ARG A 208 4.68 17.98 15.55
C ARG A 208 4.63 19.21 14.63
N ASP A 209 3.49 19.90 14.59
CA ASP A 209 3.37 21.25 14.03
C ASP A 209 4.06 22.20 15.04
N ASP A 210 5.34 22.54 14.80
CA ASP A 210 6.20 23.53 15.49
C ASP A 210 5.89 23.97 16.95
N THR A 211 6.82 23.71 17.89
CA THR A 211 7.44 24.63 18.90
C THR A 211 7.86 24.04 20.26
N SER A 212 7.58 22.79 20.62
CA SER A 212 8.04 22.24 21.91
C SER A 212 8.93 20.99 21.77
N GLY A 213 10.23 21.23 21.94
CA GLY A 213 11.31 20.25 21.87
C GLY A 213 11.27 19.25 23.02
N THR A 214 10.71 18.07 22.76
CA THR A 214 10.74 16.93 23.71
C THR A 214 11.05 15.59 23.04
N PHE A 215 11.58 15.60 21.81
CA PHE A 215 12.20 14.40 21.24
C PHE A 215 13.70 14.46 21.47
N ASN A 216 14.29 13.37 21.97
CA ASN A 216 15.73 13.18 22.00
C ASN A 216 16.28 13.29 20.56
N ASP A 217 17.34 14.08 20.38
CA ASP A 217 17.97 14.28 19.08
C ASP A 217 18.43 12.96 18.42
N SER A 218 18.67 11.90 19.21
CA SER A 218 19.12 10.59 18.72
C SER A 218 18.12 9.83 17.83
N GLU A 219 16.80 9.99 18.02
CA GLU A 219 15.78 9.26 17.24
C GLU A 219 15.43 9.98 15.93
N LYS A 220 15.36 11.32 15.99
CA LYS A 220 15.35 12.16 14.80
C LYS A 220 16.59 11.92 13.96
N ASP A 221 17.73 11.69 14.59
CA ASP A 221 18.96 11.29 13.92
C ASP A 221 18.89 9.89 13.31
N GLY A 222 18.20 8.91 13.92
CA GLY A 222 17.99 7.58 13.33
C GLY A 222 17.15 7.61 12.06
N LEU A 223 16.03 8.35 12.09
CA LEU A 223 15.17 8.55 10.91
C LEU A 223 15.80 9.49 9.87
N ARG A 224 16.56 10.51 10.29
CA ARG A 224 17.39 11.32 9.39
C ARG A 224 18.54 10.51 8.79
N ARG A 225 19.08 9.52 9.49
CA ARG A 225 20.05 8.56 8.92
C ARG A 225 19.38 7.60 7.93
N MET A 226 18.16 7.13 8.21
CA MET A 226 17.43 6.20 7.36
C MET A 226 16.84 6.84 6.09
N TYR A 227 16.32 8.06 6.20
CA TYR A 227 15.64 8.78 5.12
C TYR A 227 16.40 10.00 4.61
N GLY A 228 17.54 10.36 5.23
CA GLY A 228 18.39 11.45 4.78
C GLY A 228 17.67 12.80 4.73
N SER A 229 18.00 13.54 3.68
CA SER A 229 17.40 14.83 3.31
C SER A 229 15.89 14.76 3.04
N LYS A 230 15.32 13.56 2.83
CA LYS A 230 13.91 13.33 2.46
C LYS A 230 12.98 13.18 3.66
N PHE A 231 13.50 13.13 4.87
CA PHE A 231 12.68 12.98 6.07
C PHE A 231 11.53 14.02 6.19
N PRO A 232 11.74 15.33 5.93
CA PRO A 232 10.67 16.32 6.01
C PRO A 232 9.54 16.09 5.01
N ILE A 233 9.87 15.61 3.80
CA ILE A 233 8.85 15.37 2.77
C ILE A 233 8.01 14.14 3.10
N ILE A 234 8.63 13.09 3.65
CA ILE A 234 7.93 11.87 4.08
C ILE A 234 6.96 12.19 5.22
N GLN A 235 7.38 12.98 6.22
CA GLN A 235 6.48 13.46 7.27
C GLN A 235 5.30 14.26 6.71
N ALA A 236 5.56 15.16 5.76
CA ALA A 236 4.49 15.93 5.11
C ALA A 236 3.51 15.03 4.34
N VAL A 237 3.99 13.98 3.65
CA VAL A 237 3.11 12.98 3.01
C VAL A 237 2.29 12.22 4.05
N SER A 238 2.88 11.78 5.16
CA SER A 238 2.17 11.11 6.25
C SER A 238 1.06 11.98 6.82
N ARG A 239 1.32 13.28 7.05
CA ARG A 239 0.29 14.25 7.46
C ARG A 239 -0.85 14.30 6.45
N GLN A 240 -0.55 14.45 5.16
CA GLN A 240 -1.60 14.50 4.14
C GLN A 240 -2.40 13.20 4.05
N TYR A 241 -1.73 12.06 4.23
CA TYR A 241 -2.40 10.76 4.24
C TYR A 241 -3.38 10.62 5.41
N VAL A 242 -3.03 11.05 6.63
CA VAL A 242 -3.95 11.04 7.77
C VAL A 242 -5.15 11.94 7.53
N ARG A 243 -4.96 13.16 6.99
CA ARG A 243 -6.10 14.03 6.63
C ARG A 243 -7.04 13.33 5.66
N ARG A 244 -6.51 12.59 4.71
CA ARG A 244 -7.31 11.80 3.75
C ARG A 244 -8.03 10.64 4.42
N ILE A 245 -7.39 9.90 5.34
CA ILE A 245 -8.06 8.85 6.11
C ILE A 245 -9.24 9.43 6.89
N VAL A 246 -9.02 10.52 7.63
CA VAL A 246 -10.06 11.20 8.41
C VAL A 246 -11.18 11.70 7.51
N PHE A 247 -10.84 12.24 6.34
CA PHE A 247 -11.84 12.74 5.39
C PHE A 247 -12.72 11.64 4.76
N TYR A 248 -12.13 10.50 4.41
CA TYR A 248 -12.85 9.42 3.73
C TYR A 248 -13.55 8.45 4.68
N ASP A 249 -13.18 8.41 5.95
CA ASP A 249 -13.89 7.65 6.97
C ASP A 249 -15.05 8.47 7.55
N PRO A 250 -16.32 8.01 7.42
CA PRO A 250 -17.46 8.78 7.91
C PRO A 250 -17.42 9.08 9.41
N ASN A 251 -16.93 8.14 10.23
CA ASN A 251 -16.91 8.29 11.68
C ASN A 251 -15.82 9.28 12.09
N LEU A 252 -14.61 9.11 11.55
CA LEU A 252 -13.51 10.04 11.82
C LEU A 252 -13.80 11.42 11.24
N PHE A 253 -14.46 11.50 10.09
CA PHE A 253 -14.81 12.77 9.46
C PHE A 253 -15.71 13.59 10.37
N VAL A 254 -16.81 13.00 10.87
CA VAL A 254 -17.75 13.68 11.78
C VAL A 254 -17.04 14.15 13.04
N LYS A 255 -16.20 13.29 13.64
CA LYS A 255 -15.40 13.62 14.83
C LYS A 255 -14.32 14.68 14.55
N GLY A 256 -13.89 14.80 13.31
CA GLY A 256 -12.93 15.80 12.84
C GLY A 256 -13.56 17.13 12.45
N ILE A 257 -14.90 17.25 12.41
CA ILE A 257 -15.56 18.52 12.13
C ILE A 257 -15.21 19.53 13.24
N ASP A 258 -14.90 20.75 12.82
CA ASP A 258 -14.54 21.89 13.69
C ASP A 258 -13.26 21.72 14.53
N LYS A 259 -12.50 20.63 14.36
CA LYS A 259 -11.15 20.48 14.92
C LYS A 259 -10.11 21.24 14.09
N VAL A 260 -9.11 21.85 14.75
CA VAL A 260 -8.10 22.70 14.08
C VAL A 260 -6.75 22.05 13.84
N SER A 261 -6.44 20.95 14.50
CA SER A 261 -5.16 20.27 14.34
C SER A 261 -5.32 18.77 14.57
N PHE A 262 -4.28 18.01 14.24
CA PHE A 262 -4.24 16.60 14.64
C PHE A 262 -4.27 16.44 16.16
N GLU A 263 -3.62 17.33 16.89
CA GLU A 263 -3.60 17.27 18.35
C GLU A 263 -5.00 17.49 18.95
N ASP A 264 -5.73 18.52 18.49
CA ASP A 264 -7.12 18.79 18.92
C ASP A 264 -8.07 17.63 18.54
N PHE A 265 -7.83 16.98 17.40
CA PHE A 265 -8.62 15.80 17.01
C PHE A 265 -8.32 14.58 17.87
N LEU A 266 -7.04 14.24 18.05
CA LEU A 266 -6.63 13.04 18.77
C LEU A 266 -6.89 13.10 20.28
N LEU A 267 -6.80 14.29 20.87
CA LEU A 267 -7.06 14.52 22.30
C LEU A 267 -8.53 14.85 22.60
N SER A 268 -9.40 14.86 21.60
CA SER A 268 -10.82 15.14 21.83
C SER A 268 -11.54 14.01 22.56
N ASP A 269 -12.53 14.39 23.37
CA ASP A 269 -13.42 13.45 24.05
C ASP A 269 -14.26 12.65 23.03
N ASP A 270 -14.52 13.23 21.85
CA ASP A 270 -15.27 12.60 20.76
C ASP A 270 -14.54 11.40 20.13
N LEU A 271 -13.21 11.38 20.19
CA LEU A 271 -12.39 10.31 19.62
C LEU A 271 -12.16 9.22 20.68
N THR A 272 -12.73 8.04 20.46
CA THR A 272 -12.55 6.90 21.36
C THR A 272 -11.23 6.19 21.08
N PHE A 273 -10.82 5.32 22.01
CA PHE A 273 -9.61 4.51 21.83
C PHE A 273 -9.73 3.58 20.61
N GLU A 274 -10.93 3.06 20.34
CA GLU A 274 -11.23 2.24 19.16
C GLU A 274 -11.04 3.02 17.86
N ASP A 275 -11.48 4.29 17.81
CA ASP A 275 -11.26 5.13 16.62
C ASP A 275 -9.76 5.37 16.36
N ALA A 276 -9.01 5.62 17.43
CA ALA A 276 -7.57 5.84 17.36
C ALA A 276 -6.83 4.57 16.89
N PHE A 277 -7.26 3.40 17.38
CA PHE A 277 -6.77 2.11 16.91
C PHE A 277 -7.13 1.86 15.43
N LEU A 278 -8.35 2.17 15.00
CA LEU A 278 -8.75 2.06 13.60
C LEU A 278 -7.92 2.98 12.69
N LEU A 279 -7.61 4.19 13.16
CA LEU A 279 -6.72 5.11 12.47
C LEU A 279 -5.31 4.53 12.35
N PHE A 280 -4.77 3.99 13.44
CA PHE A 280 -3.46 3.32 13.46
C PHE A 280 -3.41 2.12 12.51
N LYS A 281 -4.44 1.26 12.50
CA LYS A 281 -4.54 0.12 11.58
C LYS A 281 -4.50 0.55 10.11
N LYS A 282 -5.03 1.72 9.77
CA LYS A 282 -4.98 2.29 8.41
C LYS A 282 -3.62 2.93 8.06
N LEU A 283 -2.86 3.32 9.07
CA LEU A 283 -1.48 3.79 8.95
C LEU A 283 -0.47 2.63 8.85
N HIS A 284 -0.79 1.47 9.41
CA HIS A 284 0.03 0.25 9.32
C HIS A 284 0.23 -0.19 7.85
N PRO A 285 1.39 -0.81 7.50
CA PRO A 285 1.68 -1.34 6.16
C PRO A 285 0.52 -2.14 5.52
N ASP A 286 -0.16 -2.99 6.28
CA ASP A 286 -1.29 -3.77 5.76
C ASP A 286 -2.50 -2.90 5.37
N GLY A 287 -2.77 -1.87 6.17
CA GLY A 287 -3.79 -0.86 5.89
C GLY A 287 -3.45 -0.02 4.66
N LEU A 288 -2.18 0.37 4.54
CA LEU A 288 -1.63 1.07 3.37
C LEU A 288 -1.81 0.24 2.10
N LEU A 289 -1.43 -1.03 2.11
CA LEU A 289 -1.50 -1.94 0.96
C LEU A 289 -2.92 -2.37 0.60
N GLY A 290 -3.85 -2.38 1.56
CA GLY A 290 -5.25 -2.72 1.36
C GLY A 290 -6.02 -1.59 0.69
N SER A 291 -6.68 -0.75 1.49
CA SER A 291 -7.46 0.40 1.03
C SER A 291 -6.65 1.69 0.90
N GLY A 292 -5.45 1.75 1.50
CA GLY A 292 -4.68 2.98 1.65
C GLY A 292 -3.96 3.49 0.39
N LEU A 293 -3.57 2.63 -0.56
CA LEU A 293 -2.65 3.04 -1.64
C LEU A 293 -3.15 4.23 -2.46
N ILE A 294 -4.45 4.31 -2.77
CA ILE A 294 -4.99 5.45 -3.53
C ILE A 294 -4.87 6.75 -2.70
N PRO A 295 -5.35 6.80 -1.44
CA PRO A 295 -5.14 7.99 -0.62
C PRO A 295 -3.67 8.33 -0.36
N VAL A 296 -2.76 7.36 -0.20
CA VAL A 296 -1.31 7.63 -0.06
C VAL A 296 -0.74 8.21 -1.35
N LYS A 297 -1.07 7.63 -2.50
CA LYS A 297 -0.65 8.12 -3.82
C LYS A 297 -1.05 9.59 -4.00
N ASP A 298 -2.29 9.90 -3.66
CA ASP A 298 -2.76 11.26 -3.74
C ASP A 298 -2.04 12.17 -2.72
N ALA A 299 -1.84 11.73 -1.48
CA ALA A 299 -1.07 12.48 -0.48
C ALA A 299 0.36 12.81 -0.96
N VAL A 300 1.04 11.86 -1.62
CA VAL A 300 2.35 12.09 -2.24
C VAL A 300 2.28 13.21 -3.28
N LEU A 301 1.32 13.12 -4.20
CA LEU A 301 1.17 14.13 -5.26
C LEU A 301 0.80 15.51 -4.73
N GLU A 302 -0.05 15.57 -3.71
CA GLU A 302 -0.43 16.80 -3.02
C GLU A 302 0.77 17.45 -2.32
N THR A 303 1.51 16.67 -1.54
CA THR A 303 2.70 17.15 -0.83
C THR A 303 3.76 17.64 -1.80
N LEU A 304 4.04 16.91 -2.88
CA LEU A 304 4.98 17.34 -3.91
C LEU A 304 4.53 18.63 -4.60
N PHE A 305 3.22 18.78 -4.83
CA PHE A 305 2.67 20.01 -5.35
C PHE A 305 2.88 21.18 -4.36
N MET A 306 2.60 20.98 -3.08
CA MET A 306 2.75 22.01 -2.03
C MET A 306 4.22 22.39 -1.81
N ALA A 307 5.13 21.42 -1.81
CA ALA A 307 6.57 21.63 -1.67
C ALA A 307 7.13 22.56 -2.75
N LYS A 308 6.73 22.35 -4.02
CA LYS A 308 7.13 23.21 -5.14
C LYS A 308 6.64 24.66 -5.00
N SER A 309 5.53 24.88 -4.31
CA SER A 309 5.00 26.21 -4.05
C SER A 309 5.61 26.91 -2.83
N GLY A 310 6.53 26.26 -2.10
CA GLY A 310 7.21 26.84 -0.94
C GLY A 310 6.42 26.83 0.37
N PHE A 311 5.29 26.10 0.42
CA PHE A 311 4.38 26.10 1.58
C PHE A 311 4.09 24.70 2.12
N LEU A 312 5.11 24.00 2.63
CA LEU A 312 4.96 22.66 3.23
C LEU A 312 3.95 22.63 4.40
N ASN A 313 3.79 23.74 5.12
CA ASN A 313 2.88 23.86 6.26
C ASN A 313 1.54 24.57 5.95
N ASN A 314 1.38 25.23 4.79
CA ASN A 314 0.19 26.03 4.50
C ASN A 314 -0.14 26.19 3.00
N ALA A 315 -1.14 25.43 2.55
CA ALA A 315 -1.87 25.57 1.30
C ALA A 315 -1.32 24.86 0.05
N ALA A 316 -2.13 23.90 -0.42
CA ALA A 316 -2.33 23.70 -1.84
C ALA A 316 -2.80 25.03 -2.48
N LYS A 317 -1.90 25.72 -3.18
CA LYS A 317 -2.21 26.77 -4.17
C LYS A 317 -2.32 26.20 -5.59
N GLY A 318 -2.54 24.90 -5.73
CA GLY A 318 -2.67 24.23 -7.03
C GLY A 318 -4.08 23.76 -7.28
N GLY A 319 -4.53 23.83 -8.52
CA GLY A 319 -5.85 23.33 -8.89
C GLY A 319 -6.98 24.30 -8.54
N ASN A 320 -8.21 23.88 -8.83
CA ASN A 320 -9.39 24.71 -8.61
C ASN A 320 -9.65 24.84 -7.10
N PRO A 321 -9.64 26.05 -6.51
CA PRO A 321 -9.88 26.27 -5.08
C PRO A 321 -11.20 25.65 -4.58
N LYS A 322 -12.17 25.46 -5.49
CA LYS A 322 -13.46 24.78 -5.21
C LYS A 322 -13.32 23.32 -4.81
N ASN A 323 -12.18 22.69 -5.10
CA ASN A 323 -11.91 21.28 -4.81
C ASN A 323 -11.11 21.10 -3.50
N HIS A 324 -10.87 22.19 -2.76
CA HIS A 324 -10.04 22.14 -1.57
C HIS A 324 -10.94 22.08 -0.34
N ILE A 325 -10.62 21.19 0.58
CA ILE A 325 -11.34 21.06 1.85
C ILE A 325 -10.32 21.17 2.99
N ASN A 326 -10.64 21.99 3.98
CA ASN A 326 -9.86 22.08 5.21
C ASN A 326 -10.20 20.89 6.11
N VAL A 327 -9.19 20.15 6.53
CA VAL A 327 -9.29 18.99 7.44
C VAL A 327 -8.10 19.06 8.40
N LEU A 328 -8.37 19.13 9.71
CA LEU A 328 -7.36 19.11 10.78
C LEU A 328 -6.19 20.08 10.52
N GLY A 329 -6.52 21.36 10.32
CA GLY A 329 -5.54 22.44 10.13
C GLY A 329 -4.83 22.48 8.78
N GLY A 330 -5.05 21.50 7.89
CA GLY A 330 -4.47 21.47 6.55
C GLY A 330 -5.53 21.39 5.45
N ARG A 331 -5.07 21.49 4.19
CA ARG A 331 -5.92 21.38 2.99
C ARG A 331 -5.64 20.09 2.25
N ILE A 332 -6.71 19.39 1.87
CA ILE A 332 -6.68 18.25 0.95
C ILE A 332 -7.52 18.55 -0.30
N PHE A 333 -7.25 17.85 -1.39
CA PHE A 333 -8.12 17.82 -2.54
C PHE A 333 -9.22 16.78 -2.34
N ASN A 334 -10.47 17.18 -2.58
CA ASN A 334 -11.65 16.33 -2.45
C ASN A 334 -11.87 15.39 -3.66
N ILE A 335 -11.02 15.48 -4.69
CA ILE A 335 -11.06 14.66 -5.90
C ILE A 335 -9.73 13.90 -6.02
N PRO A 336 -9.77 12.60 -6.36
CA PRO A 336 -8.54 11.83 -6.59
C PRO A 336 -7.71 12.36 -7.76
N HIS A 337 -6.38 12.26 -7.66
CA HIS A 337 -5.52 12.71 -8.75
C HIS A 337 -5.64 11.78 -9.97
N THR A 338 -5.84 12.39 -11.13
CA THR A 338 -5.94 11.70 -12.43
C THR A 338 -4.63 11.68 -13.21
N LYS A 339 -3.64 12.49 -12.82
CA LYS A 339 -2.33 12.58 -13.49
C LYS A 339 -1.47 11.33 -13.27
N THR A 340 -0.54 11.12 -14.19
CA THR A 340 0.60 10.20 -14.06
C THR A 340 1.50 10.63 -12.90
N MET A 341 2.28 9.70 -12.38
CA MET A 341 3.22 9.97 -11.28
C MET A 341 4.61 10.25 -11.85
N SER A 342 5.29 11.26 -11.33
CA SER A 342 6.70 11.49 -11.66
C SER A 342 7.59 10.44 -10.98
N ASP A 343 8.80 10.24 -11.48
CA ASP A 343 9.78 9.31 -10.91
C ASP A 343 10.03 9.57 -9.41
N TYR A 344 10.14 10.84 -8.99
CA TYR A 344 10.25 11.19 -7.58
C TYR A 344 9.04 10.79 -6.74
N ALA A 345 7.83 10.86 -7.31
CA ALA A 345 6.60 10.48 -6.61
C ALA A 345 6.53 8.96 -6.43
N TRP A 346 6.93 8.20 -7.46
CA TRP A 346 7.03 6.75 -7.37
C TRP A 346 8.06 6.31 -6.34
N HIS A 347 9.25 6.93 -6.37
CA HIS A 347 10.30 6.69 -5.39
C HIS A 347 9.81 6.90 -3.96
N LEU A 348 9.17 8.04 -3.67
CA LEU A 348 8.61 8.33 -2.33
C LEU A 348 7.51 7.34 -1.94
N LEU A 349 6.58 7.03 -2.84
CA LEU A 349 5.49 6.09 -2.54
C LEU A 349 6.03 4.70 -2.19
N ILE A 350 6.97 4.18 -2.98
CA ILE A 350 7.56 2.86 -2.76
C ILE A 350 8.41 2.86 -1.50
N GLN A 351 9.12 3.96 -1.19
CA GLN A 351 9.84 4.14 0.07
C GLN A 351 8.93 4.07 1.28
N MET A 352 7.79 4.78 1.24
CA MET A 352 6.85 4.82 2.37
C MET A 352 6.10 3.52 2.57
N VAL A 353 5.72 2.84 1.48
CA VAL A 353 4.88 1.63 1.58
C VAL A 353 5.72 0.37 1.80
N ALA A 354 6.97 0.33 1.32
CA ALA A 354 7.86 -0.83 1.39
C ALA A 354 7.14 -2.14 1.00
N PRO A 355 6.68 -2.28 -0.26
CA PRO A 355 5.77 -3.35 -0.65
C PRO A 355 6.37 -4.74 -0.44
N PRO A 356 5.65 -5.68 0.21
CA PRO A 356 6.07 -7.07 0.32
C PRO A 356 5.95 -7.81 -1.02
N PRO A 357 6.42 -9.06 -1.13
CA PRO A 357 6.24 -9.88 -2.33
C PRO A 357 4.77 -10.02 -2.74
N ASN A 358 4.52 -10.25 -4.03
CA ASN A 358 3.18 -10.56 -4.60
C ASN A 358 2.09 -9.48 -4.44
N VAL A 359 2.44 -8.20 -4.26
CA VAL A 359 1.44 -7.10 -4.17
C VAL A 359 1.42 -6.16 -5.36
N GLU A 360 2.20 -6.45 -6.41
CA GLU A 360 2.33 -5.57 -7.59
C GLU A 360 0.99 -5.30 -8.28
N ASP A 361 0.07 -6.28 -8.29
CA ASP A 361 -1.29 -6.13 -8.83
C ASP A 361 -2.05 -4.97 -8.16
N ARG A 362 -1.80 -4.74 -6.86
CA ARG A 362 -2.40 -3.63 -6.10
C ARG A 362 -1.85 -2.27 -6.52
N PHE A 363 -0.63 -2.20 -7.04
CA PHE A 363 -0.02 -0.97 -7.55
C PHE A 363 -0.41 -0.66 -9.00
N VAL A 364 -0.73 -1.70 -9.79
CA VAL A 364 -1.25 -1.53 -11.17
C VAL A 364 -2.51 -0.65 -11.20
N ARG A 365 -3.33 -0.68 -10.14
CA ARG A 365 -4.52 0.20 -10.02
C ARG A 365 -4.20 1.69 -9.96
N LEU A 366 -2.98 2.04 -9.55
CA LEU A 366 -2.50 3.41 -9.44
C LEU A 366 -2.00 3.95 -10.79
N CYS A 367 -1.49 3.06 -11.65
CA CYS A 367 -0.94 3.36 -12.96
C CYS A 367 -2.03 3.86 -13.92
N LYS A 368 -1.74 4.93 -14.66
CA LYS A 368 -2.67 5.52 -15.64
C LYS A 368 -2.43 5.02 -17.05
N ASN A 369 -1.19 4.71 -17.39
CA ASN A 369 -0.76 4.24 -18.70
C ASN A 369 0.33 3.17 -18.56
N TYR A 370 0.83 2.70 -19.70
CA TYR A 370 1.90 1.70 -19.77
C TYR A 370 3.20 2.21 -19.13
N GLU A 371 3.57 3.46 -19.39
CA GLU A 371 4.81 4.06 -18.86
C GLU A 371 4.81 4.15 -17.34
N ASP A 372 3.69 4.53 -16.70
CA ASP A 372 3.54 4.52 -15.24
C ASP A 372 3.83 3.13 -14.66
N LEU A 373 3.36 2.06 -15.33
CA LEU A 373 3.58 0.69 -14.90
C LEU A 373 5.04 0.27 -15.08
N ILE A 374 5.68 0.64 -16.19
CA ILE A 374 7.13 0.42 -16.39
C ILE A 374 7.95 1.16 -15.34
N THR A 375 7.61 2.41 -15.05
CA THR A 375 8.27 3.19 -14.00
C THR A 375 8.15 2.49 -12.65
N PHE A 376 6.93 2.09 -12.25
CA PHE A 376 6.70 1.34 -11.02
C PHE A 376 7.55 0.07 -10.96
N LEU A 377 7.51 -0.78 -12.00
CA LEU A 377 8.26 -2.03 -12.04
C LEU A 377 9.78 -1.81 -12.04
N THR A 378 10.26 -0.75 -12.69
CA THR A 378 11.67 -0.35 -12.67
C THR A 378 12.13 0.07 -11.27
N PHE A 379 11.32 0.86 -10.56
CA PHE A 379 11.63 1.20 -9.17
C PHE A 379 11.56 0.01 -8.23
N SER A 380 10.61 -0.91 -8.44
CA SER A 380 10.57 -2.17 -7.70
C SER A 380 11.82 -3.01 -7.97
N ALA A 381 12.30 -3.02 -9.22
CA ALA A 381 13.51 -3.71 -9.60
C ALA A 381 14.71 -3.17 -8.82
N PHE A 382 14.91 -1.85 -8.72
CA PHE A 382 16.03 -1.25 -7.97
C PHE A 382 16.11 -1.63 -6.48
N ARG A 383 15.02 -2.12 -5.86
CA ARG A 383 14.95 -2.30 -4.40
C ARG A 383 15.13 -3.73 -3.90
N SER A 384 15.54 -4.69 -4.75
CA SER A 384 16.02 -6.08 -4.49
C SER A 384 15.43 -6.91 -3.32
N GLY A 385 14.33 -6.51 -2.68
CA GLY A 385 13.86 -7.12 -1.42
C GLY A 385 12.56 -7.94 -1.54
N SER A 386 11.77 -7.73 -2.60
CA SER A 386 10.48 -8.39 -2.75
C SER A 386 10.15 -8.65 -4.23
N HIS A 387 10.33 -9.89 -4.66
CA HIS A 387 9.98 -10.33 -6.02
C HIS A 387 8.72 -11.21 -6.00
N PRO A 388 7.93 -11.25 -7.08
CA PRO A 388 6.80 -12.16 -7.16
C PRO A 388 7.26 -13.61 -7.06
N SER A 389 6.60 -14.37 -6.18
CA SER A 389 6.91 -15.78 -5.92
C SER A 389 6.91 -16.68 -7.17
N PHE A 390 6.13 -16.35 -8.20
CA PHE A 390 6.09 -17.12 -9.44
C PHE A 390 7.43 -17.15 -10.19
N ILE A 391 8.28 -16.12 -10.00
CA ILE A 391 9.54 -16.01 -10.73
C ILE A 391 10.69 -16.79 -10.06
N GLY A 392 10.59 -17.06 -8.75
CA GLY A 392 11.65 -17.69 -7.97
C GLY A 392 13.01 -17.03 -8.20
N ASP A 393 14.03 -17.84 -8.45
CA ASP A 393 15.42 -17.40 -8.62
C ASP A 393 15.67 -16.65 -9.94
N ALA A 394 14.72 -16.66 -10.88
CA ALA A 394 14.86 -15.98 -12.17
C ALA A 394 14.44 -14.48 -12.12
N TRP A 395 14.36 -13.90 -10.93
CA TRP A 395 13.89 -12.53 -10.70
C TRP A 395 14.74 -11.46 -11.39
N VAL A 396 16.06 -11.67 -11.47
CA VAL A 396 17.01 -10.74 -12.13
C VAL A 396 16.63 -10.54 -13.61
N TYR A 397 16.33 -11.62 -14.33
CA TYR A 397 15.91 -11.56 -15.73
C TYR A 397 14.59 -10.79 -15.90
N ARG A 398 13.63 -10.99 -14.98
CA ARG A 398 12.37 -10.24 -14.98
C ARG A 398 12.57 -8.75 -14.72
N ASN A 399 13.48 -8.40 -13.82
CA ASN A 399 13.83 -7.01 -13.52
C ASN A 399 14.44 -6.32 -14.75
N HIS A 400 15.38 -6.96 -15.43
CA HIS A 400 15.98 -6.41 -16.66
C HIS A 400 14.96 -6.29 -17.79
N LEU A 401 14.01 -7.22 -17.89
CA LEU A 401 12.89 -7.08 -18.83
C LEU A 401 12.03 -5.84 -18.51
N SER A 402 11.70 -5.63 -17.24
CA SER A 402 10.92 -4.47 -16.79
C SER A 402 11.65 -3.15 -17.09
N MET A 403 12.97 -3.10 -16.84
CA MET A 403 13.84 -1.97 -17.19
C MET A 403 13.93 -1.74 -18.70
N SER A 404 13.86 -2.82 -19.50
CA SER A 404 13.83 -2.75 -20.96
C SER A 404 12.45 -2.36 -21.52
N GLY A 405 11.46 -2.09 -20.67
CA GLY A 405 10.10 -1.72 -21.10
C GLY A 405 9.20 -2.91 -21.43
N ILE A 406 9.55 -4.14 -21.01
CA ILE A 406 8.79 -5.38 -21.27
C ILE A 406 8.24 -5.92 -19.96
N ILE A 407 6.92 -6.16 -19.91
CA ILE A 407 6.26 -6.60 -18.68
C ILE A 407 6.03 -8.10 -18.71
N ILE A 408 6.61 -8.83 -17.74
CA ILE A 408 6.26 -10.23 -17.47
C ILE A 408 5.39 -10.31 -16.22
N ALA A 409 4.16 -10.77 -16.42
CA ALA A 409 3.12 -10.87 -15.41
C ALA A 409 3.00 -12.27 -14.80
N ASP A 410 3.42 -13.29 -15.53
CA ASP A 410 3.44 -14.67 -15.05
C ASP A 410 4.48 -15.49 -15.83
N ALA A 411 4.99 -16.54 -15.19
CA ALA A 411 5.90 -17.51 -15.76
C ALA A 411 5.48 -18.90 -15.30
N VAL A 412 5.07 -19.75 -16.23
CA VAL A 412 4.62 -21.09 -15.89
C VAL A 412 5.71 -22.08 -16.26
N ARG A 413 6.09 -22.85 -15.24
CA ARG A 413 7.03 -23.96 -15.41
C ARG A 413 6.40 -24.99 -16.34
N GLY A 414 7.18 -25.50 -17.30
CA GLY A 414 6.93 -26.87 -17.74
C GLY A 414 6.99 -27.74 -16.48
N ARG A 415 5.93 -28.50 -16.17
CA ARG A 415 5.99 -29.41 -15.02
C ARG A 415 7.17 -30.34 -15.28
N ARG A 416 8.23 -30.27 -14.46
CA ARG A 416 8.99 -31.49 -14.20
C ARG A 416 7.96 -32.43 -13.58
N PRO A 417 7.61 -33.55 -14.21
CA PRO A 417 6.89 -34.55 -13.44
C PRO A 417 7.82 -34.93 -12.28
N GLU A 418 7.25 -35.24 -11.12
CA GLU A 418 7.98 -35.97 -10.07
C GLU A 418 8.50 -37.33 -10.57
N PHE A 419 8.12 -37.71 -11.80
CA PHE A 419 8.48 -38.91 -12.51
C PHE A 419 9.37 -38.59 -13.73
N PRO A 420 10.29 -39.49 -14.12
CA PRO A 420 11.32 -39.25 -15.11
C PRO A 420 10.76 -38.89 -16.50
N ALA A 421 11.63 -38.35 -17.37
CA ALA A 421 11.39 -37.90 -18.75
C ALA A 421 10.98 -39.02 -19.75
N GLY A 422 10.21 -39.99 -19.29
CA GLY A 422 9.81 -41.17 -20.04
C GLY A 422 8.32 -41.49 -19.87
N PRO A 423 7.82 -42.45 -20.67
CA PRO A 423 6.45 -42.92 -20.60
C PRO A 423 6.15 -43.55 -19.23
N SER A 424 4.95 -43.30 -18.73
CA SER A 424 4.44 -43.78 -17.44
C SER A 424 3.14 -44.55 -17.64
N LEU A 425 2.78 -45.43 -16.70
CA LEU A 425 1.50 -46.13 -16.79
C LEU A 425 0.33 -45.15 -16.67
N SER A 426 -0.61 -45.23 -17.60
CA SER A 426 -1.82 -44.43 -17.64
C SER A 426 -2.97 -45.13 -16.91
N ALA A 427 -3.85 -44.35 -16.29
CA ALA A 427 -5.13 -44.86 -15.79
C ALA A 427 -6.15 -45.16 -16.91
N LYS A 428 -5.83 -44.85 -18.18
CA LYS A 428 -6.69 -45.19 -19.32
C LYS A 428 -6.80 -46.71 -19.47
N LYS A 429 -8.03 -47.20 -19.67
CA LYS A 429 -8.27 -48.63 -19.92
C LYS A 429 -7.69 -49.05 -21.29
N PRO A 430 -6.94 -50.16 -21.37
CA PRO A 430 -6.45 -50.70 -22.64
C PRO A 430 -7.63 -51.17 -23.50
N ARG A 431 -7.48 -51.11 -24.83
CA ARG A 431 -8.49 -51.61 -25.76
C ARG A 431 -8.42 -53.13 -25.89
N LYS A 432 -7.23 -53.73 -25.77
CA LYS A 432 -7.03 -55.17 -25.85
C LYS A 432 -6.80 -55.79 -24.46
N PRO A 433 -7.38 -56.97 -24.17
CA PRO A 433 -7.09 -57.71 -22.94
C PRO A 433 -5.59 -58.03 -22.81
N GLY A 434 -5.04 -57.93 -21.59
CA GLY A 434 -3.62 -58.22 -21.30
C GLY A 434 -2.65 -57.07 -21.63
N ASN A 435 -3.14 -55.99 -22.24
CA ASN A 435 -2.33 -54.79 -22.49
C ASN A 435 -2.38 -53.78 -21.35
N VAL A 436 -1.42 -52.88 -21.33
CA VAL A 436 -1.38 -51.67 -20.50
C VAL A 436 -1.25 -50.45 -21.40
N VAL A 437 -1.75 -49.30 -20.95
CA VAL A 437 -1.61 -48.03 -21.66
C VAL A 437 -0.51 -47.22 -21.02
N TRP A 438 0.49 -46.86 -21.81
CA TRP A 438 1.56 -45.94 -21.44
C TRP A 438 1.19 -44.52 -21.88
N ALA A 439 1.43 -43.54 -21.03
CA ALA A 439 1.26 -42.13 -21.29
C ALA A 439 2.61 -41.42 -21.25
N GLU A 440 2.88 -40.63 -22.28
CA GLU A 440 4.00 -39.72 -22.36
C GLU A 440 3.46 -38.30 -22.43
N ILE A 441 3.97 -37.42 -21.58
CA ILE A 441 3.47 -36.05 -21.47
C ILE A 441 4.64 -35.11 -21.76
N GLU A 442 4.41 -34.17 -22.68
CA GLU A 442 5.29 -33.04 -22.88
C GLU A 442 4.61 -31.78 -22.36
N THR A 443 5.34 -31.03 -21.54
CA THR A 443 4.93 -29.71 -21.08
C THR A 443 5.96 -28.69 -21.51
N ARG A 444 5.52 -27.51 -21.96
CA ARG A 444 6.42 -26.42 -22.33
C ARG A 444 6.30 -25.29 -21.33
N ALA A 445 7.44 -24.70 -21.00
CA ALA A 445 7.47 -23.46 -20.26
C ALA A 445 6.88 -22.34 -21.13
N TYR A 446 6.22 -21.38 -20.50
CA TYR A 446 5.78 -20.17 -21.17
C TYR A 446 5.82 -18.96 -20.24
N LEU A 447 5.94 -17.78 -20.84
CA LEU A 447 5.83 -16.49 -20.18
C LEU A 447 4.57 -15.79 -20.67
N PHE A 448 3.85 -15.15 -19.76
CA PHE A 448 2.74 -14.27 -20.07
C PHE A 448 3.07 -12.84 -19.66
N GLY A 449 2.83 -11.90 -20.56
CA GLY A 449 3.25 -10.53 -20.38
C GLY A 449 2.46 -9.52 -21.20
N ALA A 450 2.94 -8.29 -21.19
CA ALA A 450 2.40 -7.20 -22.00
C ALA A 450 3.51 -6.33 -22.58
N LEU A 451 3.21 -5.77 -23.73
CA LEU A 451 3.97 -4.77 -24.46
C LEU A 451 3.13 -3.51 -24.62
N LYS A 452 3.80 -2.40 -24.97
CA LYS A 452 3.13 -1.17 -25.35
C LYS A 452 2.20 -1.45 -26.54
N LEU A 453 1.01 -0.87 -26.48
CA LEU A 453 -0.01 -1.06 -27.53
C LEU A 453 0.35 -0.29 -28.80
N GLU A 454 0.79 0.96 -28.61
CA GLU A 454 1.24 1.84 -29.67
C GLU A 454 2.53 1.30 -30.30
N SER A 455 2.74 1.58 -31.59
CA SER A 455 4.00 1.29 -32.27
C SER A 455 5.12 2.03 -31.55
N ASP A 456 6.13 1.27 -31.15
CA ASP A 456 7.27 1.72 -30.37
C ASP A 456 8.52 1.05 -30.96
N PRO A 457 9.57 1.81 -31.34
CA PRO A 457 10.73 1.26 -32.02
C PRO A 457 11.41 0.14 -31.25
N ILE A 458 11.50 0.26 -29.92
CA ILE A 458 12.13 -0.74 -29.06
C ILE A 458 11.29 -2.03 -29.07
N THR A 459 9.97 -1.89 -28.92
CA THR A 459 9.04 -3.02 -28.95
C THR A 459 9.09 -3.77 -30.29
N GLU A 460 9.17 -3.05 -31.41
CA GLU A 460 9.29 -3.66 -32.74
C GLU A 460 10.61 -4.41 -32.91
N VAL A 461 11.73 -3.79 -32.48
CA VAL A 461 13.04 -4.44 -32.53
C VAL A 461 13.07 -5.68 -31.63
N PHE A 462 12.49 -5.62 -30.44
CA PHE A 462 12.37 -6.75 -29.52
C PHE A 462 11.58 -7.90 -30.15
N LEU A 463 10.42 -7.61 -30.72
CA LEU A 463 9.61 -8.62 -31.41
C LEU A 463 10.38 -9.23 -32.59
N ASN A 464 11.15 -8.45 -33.34
CA ASN A 464 11.97 -8.95 -34.44
C ASN A 464 13.12 -9.85 -33.93
N CYS A 465 13.77 -9.50 -32.82
CA CYS A 465 14.78 -10.34 -32.16
C CYS A 465 14.20 -11.69 -31.71
N LEU A 466 12.97 -11.71 -31.20
CA LEU A 466 12.31 -12.98 -30.86
C LEU A 466 11.93 -13.78 -32.12
N LYS A 467 11.39 -13.11 -33.16
CA LYS A 467 10.97 -13.76 -34.41
C LYS A 467 12.12 -14.34 -35.21
N SER A 468 13.32 -13.77 -35.11
CA SER A 468 14.52 -14.29 -35.80
C SER A 468 15.06 -15.59 -35.17
N ARG A 469 14.55 -15.99 -34.00
CA ARG A 469 14.97 -17.18 -33.25
C ARG A 469 13.81 -18.14 -32.99
N PRO A 470 13.19 -18.72 -34.04
CA PRO A 470 12.11 -19.71 -33.88
C PRO A 470 12.59 -21.01 -33.20
N ASP A 471 13.90 -21.25 -33.17
CA ASP A 471 14.57 -22.30 -32.41
C ASP A 471 14.49 -22.10 -30.89
N LEU A 472 14.29 -20.85 -30.42
CA LEU A 472 14.21 -20.49 -29.00
C LEU A 472 12.84 -19.96 -28.57
N PHE A 473 12.04 -19.46 -29.50
CA PHE A 473 10.78 -18.82 -29.17
C PHE A 473 9.64 -19.19 -30.11
N THR A 474 8.48 -19.47 -29.52
CA THR A 474 7.21 -19.42 -30.22
C THR A 474 6.34 -18.35 -29.58
N ILE A 475 5.78 -17.44 -30.39
CA ILE A 475 5.18 -16.19 -29.88
C ILE A 475 3.72 -16.11 -30.28
N LEU A 476 2.86 -15.71 -29.34
CA LEU A 476 1.49 -15.28 -29.63
C LEU A 476 1.32 -13.84 -29.15
N LEU A 477 0.70 -13.00 -29.99
CA LEU A 477 0.41 -11.61 -29.68
C LEU A 477 -1.09 -11.34 -29.80
N ARG A 478 -1.64 -10.63 -28.82
CA ARG A 478 -3.02 -10.12 -28.84
C ARG A 478 -3.02 -8.64 -28.52
N SER A 479 -3.25 -7.78 -29.52
CA SER A 479 -3.54 -6.36 -29.28
C SER A 479 -4.91 -6.23 -28.65
N GLN A 480 -5.09 -5.43 -27.58
CA GLN A 480 -6.42 -5.26 -26.98
C GLN A 480 -7.46 -4.63 -27.92
N ASP A 481 -7.02 -3.78 -28.84
CA ASP A 481 -7.88 -3.06 -29.80
C ASP A 481 -8.31 -3.90 -31.00
N ASP A 482 -7.69 -5.06 -31.19
CA ASP A 482 -8.11 -5.98 -32.24
C ASP A 482 -9.49 -6.60 -31.93
N PRO A 483 -10.20 -7.11 -32.97
CA PRO A 483 -11.38 -7.94 -32.78
C PRO A 483 -11.16 -9.05 -31.75
N PRO A 484 -12.20 -9.45 -30.99
CA PRO A 484 -12.10 -10.55 -30.04
C PRO A 484 -11.43 -11.76 -30.68
N ARG A 485 -10.52 -12.42 -29.95
CA ARG A 485 -9.85 -13.67 -30.38
C ARG A 485 -8.92 -13.59 -31.59
N LYS A 486 -8.72 -12.44 -32.23
CA LYS A 486 -7.67 -12.27 -33.25
C LYS A 486 -6.29 -12.32 -32.60
N VAL A 487 -5.44 -13.27 -33.00
CA VAL A 487 -4.10 -13.48 -32.46
C VAL A 487 -3.10 -13.60 -33.59
N GLU A 488 -1.95 -12.96 -33.45
CA GLU A 488 -0.79 -13.14 -34.34
C GLU A 488 0.11 -14.21 -33.75
N SER A 489 0.54 -15.19 -34.54
CA SER A 489 1.44 -16.26 -34.08
C SER A 489 2.71 -16.35 -34.93
N PHE A 490 3.86 -16.53 -34.28
CA PHE A 490 5.17 -16.63 -34.92
C PHE A 490 5.96 -17.83 -34.37
N GLY A 491 6.88 -18.37 -35.17
CA GLY A 491 7.70 -19.53 -34.78
C GLY A 491 6.97 -20.88 -34.88
N GLN A 492 5.81 -20.92 -35.56
CA GLN A 492 5.12 -22.17 -35.85
C GLN A 492 5.78 -22.87 -37.05
N GLY A 493 6.07 -24.16 -36.93
CA GLY A 493 6.28 -25.03 -38.09
C GLY A 493 4.99 -25.13 -38.93
N GLN A 494 4.97 -25.97 -39.98
CA GLN A 494 3.81 -26.12 -40.88
C GLN A 494 2.47 -26.47 -40.17
N ASN A 495 2.50 -26.93 -38.91
CA ASN A 495 1.33 -27.18 -38.07
C ASN A 495 0.88 -25.93 -37.29
N ARG A 496 -0.37 -25.50 -37.53
CA ARG A 496 -0.99 -24.25 -37.04
C ARG A 496 -1.24 -24.15 -35.52
N THR A 497 -0.98 -25.20 -34.74
CA THR A 497 -1.33 -25.24 -33.31
C THR A 497 -0.08 -25.49 -32.47
N ILE A 498 0.26 -24.54 -31.60
CA ILE A 498 1.42 -24.63 -30.70
C ILE A 498 0.99 -25.35 -29.43
N PRO A 499 1.43 -26.60 -29.18
CA PRO A 499 1.05 -27.31 -27.97
C PRO A 499 1.84 -26.75 -26.78
N VAL A 500 1.18 -26.34 -25.70
CA VAL A 500 1.82 -26.08 -24.40
C VAL A 500 1.85 -27.35 -23.57
N ILE A 501 0.80 -28.16 -23.66
CA ILE A 501 0.74 -29.52 -23.12
C ILE A 501 0.23 -30.43 -24.21
N ARG A 502 0.98 -31.50 -24.49
CA ARG A 502 0.52 -32.61 -25.33
C ARG A 502 0.82 -33.93 -24.67
N ALA A 503 0.00 -34.92 -24.96
CA ALA A 503 0.15 -36.27 -24.45
C ALA A 503 0.11 -37.27 -25.60
N ARG A 504 0.91 -38.32 -25.50
CA ARG A 504 0.89 -39.47 -26.40
C ARG A 504 0.55 -40.69 -25.58
N PHE A 505 -0.43 -41.46 -26.05
CA PHE A 505 -0.83 -42.71 -25.41
C PHE A 505 -0.44 -43.88 -26.31
N THR A 506 0.24 -44.86 -25.75
CA THR A 506 0.68 -46.07 -26.47
C THR A 506 0.20 -47.29 -25.71
N GLU A 507 -0.50 -48.18 -26.39
CA GLU A 507 -0.95 -49.45 -25.80
C GLU A 507 0.06 -50.55 -26.13
N SER A 508 0.54 -51.29 -25.12
CA SER A 508 1.46 -52.42 -25.32
C SER A 508 1.09 -53.60 -24.41
N PRO A 509 1.45 -54.84 -24.78
CA PRO A 509 1.36 -55.97 -23.86
C PRO A 509 2.12 -55.70 -22.57
N ARG A 510 1.62 -56.24 -21.45
CA ARG A 510 2.37 -56.25 -20.20
C ARG A 510 3.39 -57.38 -20.28
N ASP A 511 4.68 -57.05 -20.39
CA ASP A 511 5.72 -58.07 -20.49
C ASP A 511 5.80 -58.87 -19.17
N SER A 512 5.66 -60.19 -19.26
CA SER A 512 5.52 -61.07 -18.09
C SER A 512 6.84 -61.46 -17.44
N SER A 513 7.97 -61.28 -18.13
CA SER A 513 9.30 -61.71 -17.67
C SER A 513 10.22 -60.60 -17.20
N ASP A 514 9.89 -59.34 -17.50
CA ASP A 514 10.79 -58.20 -17.29
C ASP A 514 9.94 -56.97 -16.90
N GLY A 515 9.51 -56.95 -15.63
CA GLY A 515 8.38 -56.14 -15.13
C GLY A 515 8.39 -54.66 -15.51
N ASP A 516 7.18 -54.07 -15.59
CA ASP A 516 6.86 -52.64 -15.75
C ASP A 516 7.87 -51.80 -16.58
N LYS A 517 8.47 -52.37 -17.63
CA LYS A 517 9.35 -51.65 -18.56
C LYS A 517 8.51 -50.96 -19.63
N PRO A 518 8.77 -49.68 -19.92
CA PRO A 518 8.06 -48.97 -20.97
C PRO A 518 8.44 -49.48 -22.38
N PRO A 519 7.52 -49.36 -23.36
CA PRO A 519 7.80 -49.73 -24.75
C PRO A 519 8.92 -48.87 -25.35
N SER A 520 9.66 -49.45 -26.29
CA SER A 520 10.77 -48.79 -26.99
C SER A 520 10.33 -47.49 -27.69
N SER A 521 11.25 -46.55 -27.90
CA SER A 521 10.93 -45.27 -28.58
C SER A 521 10.34 -45.50 -29.98
N ALA A 522 10.93 -46.40 -30.75
CA ALA A 522 10.45 -46.76 -32.09
C ALA A 522 9.01 -47.30 -32.08
N TYR A 523 8.66 -48.14 -31.09
CA TYR A 523 7.30 -48.64 -30.94
C TYR A 523 6.31 -47.51 -30.60
N ARG A 524 6.70 -46.60 -29.69
CA ARG A 524 5.87 -45.45 -29.30
C ARG A 524 5.64 -44.48 -30.46
N GLU A 525 6.65 -44.27 -31.30
CA GLU A 525 6.55 -43.44 -32.50
C GLU A 525 5.66 -44.07 -33.58
N ALA A 526 5.71 -45.39 -33.73
CA ALA A 526 4.88 -46.11 -34.69
C ALA A 526 3.40 -46.25 -34.26
N HIS A 527 3.13 -46.33 -32.95
CA HIS A 527 1.80 -46.72 -32.44
C HIS A 527 1.09 -45.66 -31.58
N GLY A 528 1.74 -44.54 -31.27
CA GLY A 528 1.16 -43.46 -30.46
C GLY A 528 1.12 -42.13 -31.21
N THR A 529 -0.04 -41.47 -31.21
CA THR A 529 -0.23 -40.12 -31.77
C THR A 529 -0.18 -39.07 -30.67
N TRP A 530 0.46 -37.92 -30.94
CA TRP A 530 0.43 -36.77 -30.04
C TRP A 530 -0.93 -36.07 -30.10
N GLU A 531 -1.58 -35.95 -28.95
CA GLU A 531 -2.82 -35.20 -28.75
C GLU A 531 -2.52 -33.89 -28.00
N VAL A 532 -2.98 -32.75 -28.53
CA VAL A 532 -2.81 -31.45 -27.87
C VAL A 532 -3.86 -31.30 -26.77
N MET A 533 -3.42 -31.26 -25.52
CA MET A 533 -4.29 -31.13 -24.35
C MET A 533 -4.55 -29.66 -24.00
N HIS A 534 -3.53 -28.82 -24.19
CA HIS A 534 -3.55 -27.39 -23.96
C HIS A 534 -2.63 -26.70 -24.99
N SER A 535 -3.18 -25.82 -25.80
CA SER A 535 -2.44 -25.04 -26.78
C SER A 535 -1.99 -23.69 -26.21
N ALA A 536 -1.09 -23.01 -26.91
CA ALA A 536 -0.71 -21.65 -26.56
C ALA A 536 -1.88 -20.66 -26.71
N TYR A 537 -2.84 -20.95 -27.59
CA TYR A 537 -4.08 -20.17 -27.69
C TYR A 537 -4.95 -20.34 -26.43
N ASP A 538 -4.99 -21.56 -25.89
CA ASP A 538 -5.72 -21.87 -24.65
C ASP A 538 -5.15 -21.13 -23.44
N VAL A 539 -3.85 -20.79 -23.43
CA VAL A 539 -3.23 -19.94 -22.39
C VAL A 539 -3.95 -18.58 -22.29
N LEU A 540 -4.41 -18.03 -23.42
CA LEU A 540 -5.14 -16.77 -23.43
C LEU A 540 -6.65 -16.95 -23.20
N PHE A 541 -7.26 -17.96 -23.85
CA PHE A 541 -8.71 -18.02 -24.04
C PHE A 541 -9.41 -19.29 -23.54
N SER A 542 -8.71 -20.21 -22.88
CA SER A 542 -9.33 -21.45 -22.40
C SER A 542 -10.47 -21.16 -21.42
N THR A 543 -11.58 -21.85 -21.62
CA THR A 543 -12.77 -21.80 -20.75
C THR A 543 -12.86 -23.02 -19.83
N LYS A 544 -11.88 -23.93 -19.87
CA LYS A 544 -11.87 -25.14 -19.02
C LYS A 544 -11.67 -24.72 -17.54
N PRO A 545 -12.48 -25.22 -16.59
CA PRO A 545 -12.44 -24.78 -15.18
C PRO A 545 -11.06 -24.88 -14.52
N ASN A 546 -10.29 -25.93 -14.84
CA ASN A 546 -8.98 -26.21 -14.25
C ASN A 546 -7.81 -25.62 -15.06
N SER A 547 -8.09 -24.92 -16.15
CA SER A 547 -7.07 -24.32 -17.02
C SER A 547 -7.60 -23.08 -17.73
N LEU A 548 -8.28 -22.19 -16.99
CA LEU A 548 -8.81 -20.95 -17.53
C LEU A 548 -7.67 -20.07 -18.08
N GLY A 549 -7.86 -19.54 -19.29
CA GLY A 549 -6.89 -18.65 -19.93
C GLY A 549 -6.84 -17.27 -19.25
N TYR A 550 -5.71 -16.57 -19.34
CA TYR A 550 -5.50 -15.29 -18.66
C TYR A 550 -6.55 -14.24 -19.04
N LEU A 551 -6.89 -14.12 -20.32
CA LEU A 551 -7.85 -13.12 -20.78
C LEU A 551 -9.28 -13.53 -20.41
N THR A 552 -9.59 -14.82 -20.45
CA THR A 552 -10.86 -15.36 -19.94
C THR A 552 -11.02 -15.06 -18.44
N LYS A 553 -9.97 -15.22 -17.62
CA LYS A 553 -9.96 -14.85 -16.20
C LYS A 553 -10.21 -13.36 -15.98
N LEU A 554 -9.62 -12.50 -16.83
CA LEU A 554 -9.83 -11.05 -16.77
C LEU A 554 -11.26 -10.64 -17.15
N GLU A 555 -11.83 -11.24 -18.18
CA GLU A 555 -13.19 -10.94 -18.69
C GLU A 555 -14.30 -11.40 -17.74
N HIS A 556 -14.18 -12.60 -17.17
CA HIS A 556 -15.24 -13.18 -16.32
C HIS A 556 -15.24 -12.61 -14.89
N GLY A 557 -14.27 -11.76 -14.54
CA GLY A 557 -14.15 -11.15 -13.22
C GLY A 557 -14.22 -12.18 -12.08
N THR A 558 -13.80 -13.42 -12.34
CA THR A 558 -14.25 -14.61 -11.59
C THR A 558 -14.00 -14.44 -10.10
N ARG A 559 -15.10 -14.59 -9.34
CA ARG A 559 -15.14 -14.78 -7.87
C ARG A 559 -14.56 -16.13 -7.43
N VAL A 560 -14.10 -16.96 -8.36
CA VAL A 560 -13.46 -18.25 -8.07
C VAL A 560 -12.12 -17.95 -7.40
N ALA A 561 -11.95 -18.56 -6.23
CA ALA A 561 -10.93 -18.26 -5.24
C ALA A 561 -9.51 -18.57 -5.74
N ASP A 562 -8.92 -17.63 -6.46
CA ASP A 562 -7.47 -17.53 -6.56
C ASP A 562 -7.05 -16.18 -5.94
N PRO A 563 -6.58 -16.16 -4.69
CA PRO A 563 -6.09 -14.96 -4.02
C PRO A 563 -4.89 -14.33 -4.74
N ASP A 564 -4.17 -15.12 -5.56
CA ASP A 564 -2.92 -14.76 -6.24
C ASP A 564 -3.16 -14.18 -7.64
N LYS A 565 -3.93 -13.11 -7.64
CA LYS A 565 -4.47 -12.37 -8.78
C LYS A 565 -3.36 -11.84 -9.70
N GLY A 566 -3.40 -12.27 -10.97
CA GLY A 566 -2.47 -11.80 -12.01
C GLY A 566 -2.38 -10.28 -12.16
N LEU A 567 -1.18 -9.80 -12.46
CA LEU A 567 -0.76 -8.38 -12.51
C LEU A 567 -1.78 -7.46 -13.21
N PHE A 568 -2.37 -7.89 -14.32
CA PHE A 568 -3.24 -7.06 -15.15
C PHE A 568 -4.69 -6.94 -14.68
N ARG A 569 -5.07 -7.57 -13.56
CA ARG A 569 -6.46 -7.58 -13.06
C ARG A 569 -7.04 -6.19 -12.83
N LEU A 570 -6.24 -5.25 -12.32
CA LEU A 570 -6.70 -3.90 -11.94
C LEU A 570 -6.26 -2.81 -12.92
N LYS A 571 -5.79 -3.20 -14.11
CA LYS A 571 -5.30 -2.31 -15.15
C LYS A 571 -6.42 -1.46 -15.76
N LYS A 572 -6.12 -0.20 -16.08
CA LYS A 572 -7.07 0.79 -16.63
C LYS A 572 -6.74 1.30 -18.04
N PHE A 573 -5.61 0.89 -18.58
CA PHE A 573 -5.11 1.28 -19.90
C PHE A 573 -5.02 0.05 -20.79
N LEU A 574 -4.82 0.25 -22.09
CA LEU A 574 -4.75 -0.83 -23.09
C LEU A 574 -3.30 -1.30 -23.31
N VAL A 575 -3.12 -2.57 -23.67
CA VAL A 575 -1.79 -3.18 -23.94
C VAL A 575 -1.87 -4.19 -25.08
N LYS A 576 -0.71 -4.54 -25.65
CA LYS A 576 -0.56 -5.72 -26.51
C LYS A 576 -0.06 -6.88 -25.66
N TYR A 577 -0.91 -7.88 -25.42
CA TYR A 577 -0.53 -9.08 -24.66
C TYR A 577 0.42 -9.95 -25.47
N ILE A 578 1.39 -10.55 -24.79
CA ILE A 578 2.36 -11.47 -25.37
C ILE A 578 2.40 -12.78 -24.57
N VAL A 579 2.40 -13.90 -25.29
CA VAL A 579 2.74 -15.22 -24.75
C VAL A 579 3.97 -15.70 -25.49
N ILE A 580 5.01 -16.07 -24.75
CA ILE A 580 6.24 -16.64 -25.31
C ILE A 580 6.34 -18.06 -24.78
N VAL A 581 6.39 -19.04 -25.68
CA VAL A 581 6.45 -20.47 -25.36
C VAL A 581 7.83 -20.99 -25.74
N ASP A 582 8.42 -21.81 -24.88
CA ASP A 582 9.68 -22.51 -25.18
C ASP A 582 9.41 -23.58 -26.25
N PRO A 583 10.11 -23.56 -27.40
CA PRO A 583 9.95 -24.56 -28.44
C PRO A 583 10.47 -25.95 -28.01
N ILE A 584 11.26 -26.04 -26.94
CA ILE A 584 11.81 -27.29 -26.42
C ILE A 584 10.97 -27.75 -25.21
N PRO A 585 10.38 -28.96 -25.26
CA PRO A 585 9.57 -29.47 -24.17
C PRO A 585 10.41 -29.77 -22.93
N ASN A 586 9.75 -29.70 -21.77
CA ASN A 586 10.25 -30.08 -20.45
C ASN A 586 11.47 -29.29 -19.95
N ARG A 587 11.81 -28.17 -20.60
CA ARG A 587 12.79 -27.19 -20.08
C ARG A 587 12.19 -26.34 -18.96
N HIS A 588 13.06 -25.93 -18.05
CA HIS A 588 12.69 -24.98 -16.99
C HIS A 588 12.52 -23.58 -17.57
N PHE A 589 11.52 -22.83 -17.09
CA PHE A 589 11.23 -21.48 -17.59
C PHE A 589 12.38 -20.48 -17.40
N THR A 590 13.30 -20.72 -16.47
CA THR A 590 14.51 -19.88 -16.27
C THR A 590 15.27 -19.70 -17.58
N LEU A 591 15.44 -20.79 -18.36
CA LEU A 591 16.13 -20.73 -19.65
C LEU A 591 15.36 -19.89 -20.67
N LEU A 592 14.03 -19.98 -20.64
CA LEU A 592 13.18 -19.16 -21.49
C LEU A 592 13.29 -17.68 -21.13
N ILE A 593 13.09 -17.31 -19.86
CA ILE A 593 13.14 -15.89 -19.44
C ILE A 593 14.54 -15.28 -19.59
N GLN A 594 15.59 -16.06 -19.39
CA GLN A 594 16.97 -15.67 -19.66
C GLN A 594 17.18 -15.30 -21.13
N ASN A 595 16.74 -16.15 -22.06
CA ASN A 595 16.84 -15.87 -23.49
C ASN A 595 15.96 -14.69 -23.92
N VAL A 596 14.78 -14.53 -23.32
CA VAL A 596 13.90 -13.38 -23.57
C VAL A 596 14.54 -12.08 -23.04
N ALA A 597 15.17 -12.11 -21.87
CA ALA A 597 15.91 -10.97 -21.32
C ALA A 597 17.11 -10.59 -22.18
N TRP A 598 17.85 -11.57 -22.72
CA TRP A 598 18.91 -11.29 -23.70
C TRP A 598 18.38 -10.64 -24.97
N ALA A 599 17.28 -11.15 -25.53
CA ALA A 599 16.64 -10.52 -26.70
C ALA A 599 16.22 -9.07 -26.41
N ALA A 600 15.76 -8.76 -25.20
CA ALA A 600 15.45 -7.39 -24.78
C ALA A 600 16.69 -6.49 -24.70
N LEU A 601 17.79 -6.98 -24.13
CA LEU A 601 19.05 -6.24 -24.07
C LEU A 601 19.62 -5.96 -25.47
N CYS A 602 19.55 -6.94 -26.38
CA CYS A 602 19.94 -6.75 -27.78
C CYS A 602 19.02 -5.78 -28.52
N ALA A 603 17.72 -5.75 -28.18
CA ALA A 603 16.78 -4.80 -28.78
C ALA A 603 17.04 -3.35 -28.36
N GLN A 604 17.50 -3.16 -27.12
CA GLN A 604 17.91 -1.87 -26.58
C GLN A 604 19.34 -1.45 -27.02
N GLY A 605 20.06 -2.31 -27.75
CA GLY A 605 21.41 -2.02 -28.26
C GLY A 605 22.54 -2.26 -27.23
N TYR A 606 22.26 -2.92 -26.11
CA TYR A 606 23.30 -3.28 -25.12
C TYR A 606 24.01 -4.59 -25.44
N GLY A 607 23.31 -5.51 -26.11
CA GLY A 607 23.84 -6.78 -26.59
C GLY A 607 23.94 -6.82 -28.11
N ASN A 608 24.76 -7.74 -28.63
CA ASN A 608 24.85 -8.00 -30.07
C ASN A 608 23.85 -9.11 -30.46
N LYS A 609 23.00 -8.83 -31.45
CA LYS A 609 21.98 -9.75 -31.97
C LYS A 609 22.57 -10.99 -32.65
N ASP A 610 23.80 -10.89 -33.14
CA ASP A 610 24.51 -11.98 -33.82
C ASP A 610 25.19 -12.96 -32.86
N HIS A 611 25.06 -12.72 -31.55
CA HIS A 611 25.66 -13.54 -30.52
C HIS A 611 24.60 -14.27 -29.70
N ASP A 612 24.83 -15.57 -29.50
CA ASP A 612 24.08 -16.34 -28.52
C ASP A 612 24.33 -15.81 -27.12
N TYR A 613 23.39 -16.14 -26.22
CA TYR A 613 23.53 -15.84 -24.81
C TYR A 613 24.86 -16.38 -24.28
N ASP A 614 25.58 -15.52 -23.57
CA ASP A 614 26.72 -15.87 -22.74
C ASP A 614 26.59 -15.05 -21.45
N GLU A 615 26.87 -15.69 -20.32
CA GLU A 615 26.64 -15.10 -18.99
C GLU A 615 27.43 -13.82 -18.77
N ARG A 616 28.70 -13.81 -19.19
CA ARG A 616 29.56 -12.63 -19.08
C ARG A 616 29.07 -11.50 -19.97
N ARG A 617 28.68 -11.79 -21.21
CA ARG A 617 28.10 -10.79 -22.13
C ARG A 617 26.78 -10.23 -21.61
N TYR A 618 25.95 -11.10 -21.03
CA TYR A 618 24.69 -10.72 -20.42
C TYR A 618 24.92 -9.77 -19.25
N ALA A 619 25.81 -10.11 -18.31
CA ALA A 619 26.13 -9.26 -17.15
C ALA A 619 26.60 -7.86 -17.57
N VAL A 620 27.50 -7.77 -18.56
CA VAL A 620 27.99 -6.48 -19.08
C VAL A 620 26.86 -5.66 -19.74
N ALA A 621 25.98 -6.30 -20.51
CA ALA A 621 24.85 -5.62 -21.14
C ALA A 621 23.81 -5.17 -20.10
N ALA A 622 23.52 -6.02 -19.11
CA ALA A 622 22.63 -5.73 -18.00
C ALA A 622 23.14 -4.58 -17.14
N ASP A 623 24.43 -4.53 -16.83
CA ASP A 623 25.06 -3.42 -16.09
C ASP A 623 24.89 -2.08 -16.82
N LYS A 624 25.05 -2.08 -18.16
CA LYS A 624 24.84 -0.87 -18.97
C LYS A 624 23.38 -0.42 -18.97
N LEU A 625 22.44 -1.35 -19.09
CA LEU A 625 21.01 -1.05 -18.97
C LEU A 625 20.71 -0.47 -17.57
N TYR A 626 21.19 -1.14 -16.53
CA TYR A 626 20.99 -0.74 -15.14
C TYR A 626 21.53 0.66 -14.88
N ALA A 627 22.78 0.94 -15.29
CA ALA A 627 23.40 2.25 -15.15
C ALA A 627 22.58 3.34 -15.85
N LYS A 628 22.14 3.12 -17.10
CA LYS A 628 21.28 4.08 -17.80
C LYS A 628 19.94 4.28 -17.08
N CYS A 629 19.28 3.20 -16.65
CA CYS A 629 18.01 3.31 -15.94
C CYS A 629 18.17 4.06 -14.61
N VAL A 630 19.26 3.84 -13.87
CA VAL A 630 19.60 4.61 -12.66
C VAL A 630 19.81 6.08 -13.01
N GLU A 631 20.59 6.39 -14.05
CA GLU A 631 20.83 7.77 -14.48
C GLU A 631 19.54 8.50 -14.88
N GLU A 632 18.67 7.85 -15.65
CA GLU A 632 17.41 8.45 -16.12
C GLU A 632 16.38 8.55 -15.00
N ARG A 633 16.10 7.44 -14.30
CA ARG A 633 15.01 7.35 -13.32
C ARG A 633 15.36 7.94 -11.98
N LEU A 634 16.64 8.06 -11.64
CA LEU A 634 17.11 8.65 -10.38
C LEU A 634 17.86 9.97 -10.61
N ALA A 635 17.77 10.58 -11.80
CA ALA A 635 18.34 11.90 -12.11
C ALA A 635 17.96 12.99 -11.09
N PHE A 636 16.79 12.87 -10.46
CA PHE A 636 16.31 13.82 -9.45
C PHE A 636 17.02 13.68 -8.08
N LEU A 637 17.77 12.59 -7.85
CA LEU A 637 18.57 12.39 -6.65
C LEU A 637 19.98 12.93 -6.81
N PRO A 638 20.66 13.36 -5.73
CA PRO A 638 22.10 13.59 -5.74
C PRO A 638 22.85 12.32 -6.17
N PRO A 639 23.99 12.42 -6.89
CA PRO A 639 24.75 11.25 -7.35
C PRO A 639 25.09 10.24 -6.24
N GLU A 640 25.40 10.73 -5.04
CA GLU A 640 25.71 9.92 -3.85
C GLU A 640 24.55 8.98 -3.44
N GLU A 641 23.31 9.44 -3.61
CA GLU A 641 22.09 8.69 -3.29
C GLU A 641 21.61 7.79 -4.45
N ARG A 642 22.30 7.79 -5.60
CA ARG A 642 21.96 6.92 -6.75
C ARG A 642 22.61 5.54 -6.66
N THR A 643 23.22 5.22 -5.52
CA THR A 643 23.88 3.95 -5.28
C THR A 643 22.87 2.91 -4.80
N PHE A 644 22.54 1.99 -5.69
CA PHE A 644 21.80 0.76 -5.39
C PHE A 644 22.71 -0.41 -5.78
N ASN A 645 22.76 -1.47 -4.96
CA ASN A 645 23.57 -2.67 -5.26
C ASN A 645 23.32 -3.11 -6.69
N ARG A 646 24.39 -3.42 -7.44
CA ARG A 646 24.22 -3.90 -8.81
C ARG A 646 23.54 -5.25 -8.73
N MET A 647 22.49 -5.47 -9.53
CA MET A 647 21.81 -6.77 -9.55
C MET A 647 22.69 -7.91 -10.07
N THR A 648 23.81 -7.56 -10.72
CA THR A 648 24.82 -8.49 -11.21
C THR A 648 25.77 -8.97 -10.12
N ASP A 649 25.81 -8.34 -8.94
CA ASP A 649 26.59 -8.85 -7.80
C ASP A 649 25.93 -10.11 -7.18
N ASP A 650 24.66 -10.39 -7.53
CA ASP A 650 23.86 -11.54 -7.08
C ASP A 650 23.71 -12.65 -8.17
N LEU A 651 24.28 -12.46 -9.36
CA LEU A 651 24.40 -13.50 -10.42
C LEU A 651 25.70 -14.27 -10.23
#